data_AF-A0A835SSC6-F1
#
_entry.id   AF-A0A835SSC6-F1
#
_cell.length_a   1.000
_cell.length_b   1.000
_cell.length_c   1.000
_cell.angle_alpha   90.00
_cell.angle_beta   90.00
_cell.angle_gamma   90.00
#
_symmetry.space_group_name_H-M   'P 1'
#
loop_
_entity.id
_entity.type
_entity.pdbx_description
1 polymer ?
#
loop_
_entity_poly.entity_id
_entity_poly.type
_entity_poly.pdbx_seq_one_letter_code
_entity_poly.pdbx_strand_id
1 'polypeptide(L)'
;MASPAEDLAWFPVDTSVADFLRLLHAADTFPRGGLYSGYYAIQAAQRYERYWAEVLKTQPLGKGGAAILPPLDVAYAWLVHRQDPAGYKAAMTALGVEKRHPASSDQAFGFSVDRQDRAAWKAVAGAHEQWPPPAPGSLYDADREVLARGMPHYASGLANSMGHFSRLLHTWLRPHFLDSAFLKRAWGRFTKLLRLHAAHPQEVLVPAADVALLWHTHLGLSDKYEEMCGSVFCELQETQPALWRPDYLTLSPEQLSAAYGKTAALYTAAYGEPYADPDTAWIGPEVPYPLAAPGSPVAAFLSSLDDNPKASEQAPAIARAAATLGEGQPWVSAAVPRAGAHALYVACLASRRAEHYYEDATCGRCCMTSNAAVHAKALSTGVAAVVSCAYFLDLPATSKHPYLKAIRVFNRLWQPSGALANGAALPPPGFLPTDPERLLGPSQQHLLAGVGQLLGAAASAPTAGGVAGARGGVAPLWSILGAKGGVDRAQVCYKSAWTLAATTNVGRMQKSYQHRRHNARDDDCVYYYGTTDYYAANTLYYAYGADAYTFDDPRRNSYNGMIAVGGGYDNGGGGWSGGDGGGGGWSGGGGGDGGGFSSGDGGGGFSSGDGGGGGGGCGGGGGGGGCGGGGGGGGD
;
A
#
# COMPACT_ATOMS: atom_id res chain seq x y z
N MET A 1 -10.99 43.43 -19.12
CA MET A 1 -10.81 42.18 -19.90
C MET A 1 -9.34 41.83 -19.81
N ALA A 2 -8.99 40.86 -18.96
CA ALA A 2 -7.61 40.41 -18.82
C ALA A 2 -7.16 39.73 -20.11
N SER A 3 -5.90 39.96 -20.50
CA SER A 3 -5.21 39.29 -21.60
C SER A 3 -5.31 37.75 -21.45
N PRO A 4 -5.38 36.96 -22.54
CA PRO A 4 -5.26 35.51 -22.48
C PRO A 4 -3.81 35.16 -22.10
N ALA A 5 -3.48 35.30 -20.83
CA ALA A 5 -2.19 34.91 -20.27
C ALA A 5 -2.08 33.38 -20.22
N GLU A 6 -0.92 32.91 -20.66
CA GLU A 6 -0.43 31.55 -20.89
C GLU A 6 -1.20 30.42 -20.15
N ASP A 7 -1.54 29.37 -20.90
CA ASP A 7 -1.97 28.11 -20.30
C ASP A 7 -0.89 27.63 -19.31
N LEU A 8 -1.29 27.37 -18.06
CA LEU A 8 -0.41 26.78 -17.04
C LEU A 8 0.28 25.57 -17.67
N ALA A 9 1.61 25.67 -17.80
CA ALA A 9 2.42 24.66 -18.44
C ALA A 9 2.10 23.30 -17.81
N TRP A 10 1.86 22.29 -18.66
CA TRP A 10 1.58 20.94 -18.19
C TRP A 10 2.69 20.48 -17.24
N PHE A 11 2.33 20.32 -15.98
CA PHE A 11 3.18 19.63 -15.02
C PHE A 11 2.96 18.13 -15.23
N PRO A 12 4.00 17.32 -15.48
CA PRO A 12 3.87 15.87 -15.62
C PRO A 12 3.48 15.25 -14.29
N VAL A 13 2.19 15.34 -13.97
CA VAL A 13 1.59 14.92 -12.71
C VAL A 13 1.36 13.41 -12.68
N ASP A 14 1.50 12.73 -13.82
CA ASP A 14 1.21 11.30 -13.99
C ASP A 14 1.90 10.43 -12.92
N THR A 15 3.21 10.62 -12.70
CA THR A 15 3.94 9.87 -11.68
C THR A 15 3.45 10.22 -10.27
N SER A 16 3.26 11.51 -10.00
CA SER A 16 2.78 12.02 -8.71
C SER A 16 1.37 11.53 -8.37
N VAL A 17 0.45 11.44 -9.35
CA VAL A 17 -0.90 10.88 -9.17
C VAL A 17 -0.81 9.40 -8.83
N ALA A 18 0.01 8.63 -9.54
CA ALA A 18 0.20 7.22 -9.22
C ALA A 18 0.77 7.03 -7.81
N ASP A 19 1.77 7.83 -7.42
CA ASP A 19 2.37 7.76 -6.08
C ASP A 19 1.38 8.16 -4.98
N PHE A 20 0.60 9.21 -5.22
CA PHE A 20 -0.49 9.63 -4.33
C PHE A 20 -1.52 8.51 -4.14
N LEU A 21 -2.00 7.90 -5.23
CA LEU A 21 -2.95 6.78 -5.16
C LEU A 21 -2.32 5.55 -4.49
N ARG A 22 -1.03 5.25 -4.68
CA ARG A 22 -0.34 4.16 -3.96
C ARG A 22 -0.39 4.34 -2.44
N LEU A 23 -0.13 5.56 -1.95
CA LEU A 23 -0.23 5.87 -0.53
C LEU A 23 -1.66 5.67 -0.01
N LEU A 24 -2.67 6.16 -0.75
CA LEU A 24 -4.07 5.99 -0.37
C LEU A 24 -4.50 4.51 -0.39
N HIS A 25 -4.07 3.73 -1.38
CA HIS A 25 -4.29 2.29 -1.41
C HIS A 25 -3.68 1.64 -0.17
N ALA A 26 -2.43 1.95 0.17
CA ALA A 26 -1.77 1.37 1.34
C ALA A 26 -2.51 1.74 2.66
N ALA A 27 -2.96 2.98 2.79
CA ALA A 27 -3.80 3.41 3.92
C ALA A 27 -5.15 2.68 3.99
N ASP A 28 -5.79 2.43 2.84
CA ASP A 28 -7.00 1.60 2.75
C ASP A 28 -6.70 0.13 3.06
N THR A 29 -5.51 -0.40 2.78
CA THR A 29 -5.17 -1.81 3.09
C THR A 29 -4.80 -2.05 4.55
N PHE A 30 -4.61 -0.98 5.33
CA PHE A 30 -4.23 -1.11 6.73
C PHE A 30 -5.34 -1.84 7.53
N PRO A 31 -5.01 -2.74 8.47
CA PRO A 31 -6.01 -3.45 9.27
C PRO A 31 -6.88 -2.52 10.13
N ARG A 32 -7.94 -3.07 10.74
CA ARG A 32 -8.84 -2.41 11.70
C ARG A 32 -9.62 -1.21 11.14
N GLY A 33 -10.11 -1.34 9.92
CA GLY A 33 -10.85 -0.28 9.23
C GLY A 33 -9.98 0.73 8.47
N GLY A 34 -8.65 0.56 8.48
CA GLY A 34 -7.71 1.40 7.73
C GLY A 34 -7.00 2.39 8.63
N LEU A 35 -6.24 3.30 8.02
CA LEU A 35 -5.63 4.44 8.74
C LEU A 35 -6.57 5.65 8.84
N TYR A 36 -7.85 5.51 8.50
CA TYR A 36 -8.77 6.63 8.37
C TYR A 36 -9.37 7.13 9.68
N SER A 37 -9.47 6.27 10.69
CA SER A 37 -10.09 6.61 11.97
C SER A 37 -9.64 5.69 13.10
N GLY A 38 -10.15 5.94 14.30
CA GLY A 38 -9.93 5.08 15.46
C GLY A 38 -8.54 5.25 16.06
N TYR A 39 -8.16 4.26 16.88
CA TYR A 39 -6.91 4.27 17.63
C TYR A 39 -5.68 4.53 16.74
N TYR A 40 -5.58 3.87 15.58
CA TYR A 40 -4.40 3.99 14.72
C TYR A 40 -4.31 5.30 13.96
N ALA A 41 -5.43 5.97 13.67
CA ALA A 41 -5.39 7.33 13.10
C ALA A 41 -4.80 8.32 14.11
N ILE A 42 -5.21 8.23 15.37
CA ILE A 42 -4.64 9.05 16.45
C ILE A 42 -3.17 8.71 16.69
N GLN A 43 -2.82 7.41 16.76
CA GLN A 43 -1.43 6.99 16.91
C GLN A 43 -0.57 7.50 15.75
N ALA A 44 -1.05 7.42 14.51
CA ALA A 44 -0.37 7.93 13.32
C ALA A 44 -0.10 9.45 13.42
N ALA A 45 -1.14 10.21 13.77
CA ALA A 45 -1.06 11.67 13.91
C ALA A 45 -0.10 12.09 15.03
N GLN A 46 -0.14 11.40 16.19
CA GLN A 46 0.81 11.63 17.28
C GLN A 46 2.25 11.31 16.89
N ARG A 47 2.46 10.17 16.23
CA ARG A 47 3.80 9.75 15.77
C ARG A 47 4.36 10.73 14.74
N TYR A 48 3.52 11.21 13.83
CA TYR A 48 3.88 12.26 12.89
C TYR A 48 4.31 13.54 13.61
N GLU A 49 3.48 14.04 14.52
CA GLU A 49 3.74 15.29 15.24
C GLU A 49 5.04 15.21 16.07
N ARG A 50 5.25 14.09 16.77
CA ARG A 50 6.33 13.94 17.76
C ARG A 50 7.68 13.53 17.17
N TYR A 51 7.66 12.68 16.14
CA TYR A 51 8.88 12.04 15.65
C TYR A 51 9.21 12.50 14.24
N TRP A 52 8.23 12.59 13.34
CA TRP A 52 8.53 12.92 11.95
C TRP A 52 9.00 14.35 11.77
N ALA A 53 8.41 15.30 12.49
CA ALA A 53 8.86 16.70 12.45
C ALA A 53 10.33 16.84 12.84
N GLU A 54 10.79 16.11 13.87
CA GLU A 54 12.20 16.08 14.27
C GLU A 54 13.10 15.42 13.22
N VAL A 55 12.64 14.33 12.58
CA VAL A 55 13.37 13.74 11.44
C VAL A 55 13.58 14.78 10.34
N LEU A 56 12.56 15.57 9.99
CA LEU A 56 12.65 16.61 8.97
C LEU A 56 13.68 17.71 9.33
N LYS A 57 13.84 18.08 10.61
CA LYS A 57 14.86 19.06 11.04
C LYS A 57 16.28 18.58 10.79
N THR A 58 16.51 17.28 10.92
CA THR A 58 17.85 16.68 10.83
C THR A 58 18.27 16.33 9.40
N GLN A 59 17.40 16.50 8.40
CA GLN A 59 17.73 16.12 7.03
C GLN A 59 18.78 17.07 6.41
N PRO A 60 19.83 16.54 5.77
CA PRO A 60 20.92 17.36 5.24
C PRO A 60 20.43 18.34 4.18
N LEU A 61 20.95 19.57 4.26
CA LEU A 61 20.61 20.65 3.35
C LEU A 61 21.31 20.46 1.98
N GLY A 62 20.69 19.81 0.98
CA GLY A 62 21.27 19.82 -0.38
C GLY A 62 20.66 18.85 -1.40
N LYS A 63 21.06 19.00 -2.68
CA LYS A 63 20.77 18.04 -3.76
C LYS A 63 21.69 16.83 -3.62
N GLY A 64 21.14 15.61 -3.54
CA GLY A 64 21.92 14.36 -3.65
C GLY A 64 21.82 13.38 -2.47
N GLY A 65 21.21 13.77 -1.34
CA GLY A 65 20.85 12.82 -0.28
C GLY A 65 19.59 12.04 -0.69
N ALA A 66 19.59 10.71 -0.54
CA ALA A 66 18.35 9.94 -0.67
C ALA A 66 17.35 10.42 0.38
N ALA A 67 16.18 10.86 -0.08
CA ALA A 67 15.12 11.35 0.80
C ALA A 67 14.69 10.23 1.76
N ILE A 68 14.76 10.49 3.07
CA ILE A 68 14.27 9.54 4.07
C ILE A 68 12.75 9.48 3.95
N LEU A 69 12.21 8.25 3.99
CA LEU A 69 10.79 7.98 3.89
C LEU A 69 10.20 7.61 5.27
N PRO A 70 9.02 8.14 5.63
CA PRO A 70 8.34 7.77 6.87
C PRO A 70 7.75 6.35 6.81
N PRO A 71 7.42 5.72 7.96
CA PRO A 71 6.53 4.56 7.96
C PRO A 71 5.13 4.93 7.45
N LEU A 72 4.38 3.94 6.95
CA LEU A 72 3.09 4.15 6.25
C LEU A 72 2.10 5.03 7.03
N ASP A 73 1.93 4.79 8.33
CA ASP A 73 0.97 5.52 9.16
C ASP A 73 1.35 7.01 9.28
N VAL A 74 2.64 7.29 9.51
CA VAL A 74 3.19 8.64 9.56
C VAL A 74 3.15 9.32 8.19
N ALA A 75 3.42 8.58 7.11
CA ALA A 75 3.35 9.09 5.74
C ALA A 75 1.95 9.61 5.40
N TYR A 76 0.93 8.84 5.79
CA TYR A 76 -0.46 9.20 5.57
C TYR A 76 -0.88 10.40 6.43
N ALA A 77 -0.53 10.45 7.71
CA ALA A 77 -0.77 11.61 8.56
C ALA A 77 -0.09 12.89 8.01
N TRP A 78 1.15 12.77 7.52
CA TRP A 78 1.86 13.89 6.91
C TRP A 78 1.22 14.38 5.60
N LEU A 79 0.73 13.47 4.76
CA LEU A 79 -0.06 13.82 3.57
C LEU A 79 -1.31 14.62 3.96
N VAL A 80 -2.03 14.18 4.99
CA VAL A 80 -3.28 14.82 5.44
C VAL A 80 -3.02 16.22 5.99
N HIS A 81 -1.94 16.42 6.76
CA HIS A 81 -1.60 17.75 7.27
C HIS A 81 -1.30 18.74 6.14
N ARG A 82 -0.61 18.29 5.08
CA ARG A 82 -0.33 19.12 3.89
C ARG A 82 -1.58 19.54 3.10
N GLN A 83 -2.75 18.95 3.39
CA GLN A 83 -4.02 19.40 2.81
C GLN A 83 -4.55 20.69 3.44
N ASP A 84 -3.95 21.15 4.54
CA ASP A 84 -4.12 22.50 5.06
C ASP A 84 -2.78 23.25 4.90
N PRO A 85 -2.50 23.85 3.72
CA PRO A 85 -1.18 24.42 3.45
C PRO A 85 -0.79 25.53 4.44
N ALA A 86 -1.76 26.35 4.87
CA ALA A 86 -1.54 27.42 5.84
C ALA A 86 -1.26 26.84 7.24
N GLY A 87 -2.08 25.89 7.69
CA GLY A 87 -1.87 25.19 8.97
C GLY A 87 -0.54 24.45 8.99
N TYR A 88 -0.21 23.74 7.91
CA TYR A 88 1.06 23.05 7.73
C TYR A 88 2.26 24.00 7.80
N LYS A 89 2.21 25.10 7.06
CA LYS A 89 3.24 26.15 7.07
C LYS A 89 3.44 26.72 8.47
N ALA A 90 2.37 27.05 9.18
CA ALA A 90 2.42 27.58 10.53
C ALA A 90 3.00 26.57 11.53
N ALA A 91 2.54 25.32 11.49
CA ALA A 91 3.00 24.26 12.39
C ALA A 91 4.49 23.93 12.17
N MET A 92 4.94 23.82 10.92
CA MET A 92 6.35 23.55 10.61
C MET A 92 7.25 24.71 11.04
N THR A 93 6.78 25.96 10.91
CA THR A 93 7.49 27.14 11.39
C THR A 93 7.61 27.13 12.91
N ALA A 94 6.52 26.84 13.64
CA ALA A 94 6.51 26.75 15.09
C ALA A 94 7.45 25.65 15.62
N LEU A 95 7.62 24.57 14.87
CA LEU A 95 8.54 23.48 15.20
C LEU A 95 10.00 23.77 14.79
N GLY A 96 10.28 24.87 14.08
CA GLY A 96 11.63 25.19 13.60
C GLY A 96 12.10 24.31 12.43
N VAL A 97 11.18 23.79 11.62
CA VAL A 97 11.50 22.98 10.43
C VAL A 97 11.73 23.91 9.24
N GLU A 98 12.99 24.20 8.93
CA GLU A 98 13.35 25.08 7.80
C GLU A 98 12.96 24.49 6.44
N LYS A 99 13.26 23.19 6.22
CA LYS A 99 12.88 22.45 5.01
C LYS A 99 11.63 21.63 5.24
N ARG A 100 10.48 22.31 5.27
CA ARG A 100 9.19 21.65 5.49
C ARG A 100 8.72 20.81 4.30
N HIS A 101 8.90 21.30 3.07
CA HIS A 101 8.35 20.64 1.89
C HIS A 101 9.09 19.35 1.53
N PRO A 102 8.39 18.34 0.99
CA PRO A 102 9.06 17.15 0.47
C PRO A 102 10.02 17.53 -0.66
N ALA A 103 11.17 16.85 -0.74
CA ALA A 103 12.18 17.11 -1.76
C ALA A 103 11.83 16.54 -3.15
N SER A 104 10.84 15.65 -3.23
CA SER A 104 10.40 14.97 -4.46
C SER A 104 9.01 14.36 -4.29
N SER A 105 8.38 13.92 -5.39
CA SER A 105 7.14 13.12 -5.34
C SER A 105 7.33 11.81 -4.57
N ASP A 106 8.49 11.17 -4.73
CA ASP A 106 8.85 9.95 -4.02
C ASP A 106 8.86 10.17 -2.50
N GLN A 107 9.35 11.31 -2.01
CA GLN A 107 9.25 11.64 -0.59
C GLN A 107 7.84 12.09 -0.18
N ALA A 108 7.15 12.80 -1.08
CA ALA A 108 5.83 13.34 -0.79
C ALA A 108 4.80 12.24 -0.53
N PHE A 109 4.90 11.11 -1.22
CA PHE A 109 3.90 10.03 -1.12
C PHE A 109 4.51 8.68 -0.76
N GLY A 110 5.83 8.55 -0.78
CA GLY A 110 6.51 7.32 -0.42
C GLY A 110 6.54 7.05 1.07
N PHE A 111 6.71 5.78 1.40
CA PHE A 111 6.81 5.29 2.76
C PHE A 111 7.63 4.00 2.76
N SER A 112 8.28 3.72 3.87
CA SER A 112 9.29 2.67 3.93
C SER A 112 9.51 2.16 5.34
N VAL A 113 10.05 0.95 5.37
CA VAL A 113 10.56 0.22 6.53
C VAL A 113 11.99 -0.29 6.29
N ASP A 114 12.61 0.17 5.19
CA ASP A 114 13.94 -0.22 4.78
C ASP A 114 14.98 0.20 5.85
N ARG A 115 16.14 -0.47 5.85
CA ARG A 115 17.18 -0.30 6.87
C ARG A 115 17.61 1.16 7.06
N GLN A 116 17.77 1.90 5.97
CA GLN A 116 18.21 3.30 6.01
C GLN A 116 17.17 4.19 6.70
N ASP A 117 15.90 4.09 6.30
CA ASP A 117 14.80 4.86 6.89
C ASP A 117 14.59 4.50 8.37
N ARG A 118 14.78 3.22 8.70
CA ARG A 118 14.72 2.72 10.08
C ARG A 118 15.81 3.32 10.97
N ALA A 119 17.01 3.50 10.44
CA ALA A 119 18.10 4.10 11.19
C ALA A 119 17.80 5.57 11.53
N ALA A 120 17.27 6.32 10.57
CA ALA A 120 16.83 7.70 10.78
C ALA A 120 15.67 7.80 11.78
N TRP A 121 14.67 6.93 11.67
CA TRP A 121 13.59 6.85 12.64
C TRP A 121 14.12 6.54 14.05
N LYS A 122 14.99 5.54 14.18
CA LYS A 122 15.58 5.13 15.47
C LYS A 122 16.39 6.23 16.14
N ALA A 123 17.06 7.08 15.35
CA ALA A 123 17.83 8.21 15.88
C ALA A 123 16.95 9.22 16.63
N VAL A 124 15.68 9.37 16.24
CA VAL A 124 14.73 10.32 16.84
C VAL A 124 13.78 9.65 17.82
N ALA A 125 13.20 8.51 17.45
CA ALA A 125 12.16 7.83 18.20
C ALA A 125 12.71 6.80 19.22
N GLY A 126 14.02 6.53 19.19
CA GLY A 126 14.70 5.63 20.12
C GLY A 126 14.16 4.20 20.05
N ALA A 127 13.61 3.72 21.17
CA ALA A 127 13.03 2.38 21.28
C ALA A 127 11.61 2.26 20.70
N HIS A 128 11.00 3.38 20.28
CA HIS A 128 9.69 3.34 19.63
C HIS A 128 9.81 2.69 18.24
N GLU A 129 9.08 1.61 18.04
CA GLU A 129 9.10 0.85 16.78
C GLU A 129 8.72 1.74 15.58
N GLN A 130 9.41 1.51 14.45
CA GLN A 130 9.09 2.17 13.19
C GLN A 130 7.83 1.53 12.57
N TRP A 131 7.76 0.21 12.60
CA TRP A 131 6.66 -0.57 12.05
C TRP A 131 6.61 -1.94 12.72
N PRO A 132 5.41 -2.48 13.00
CA PRO A 132 4.10 -1.82 12.95
C PRO A 132 3.96 -0.67 13.98
N PRO A 133 2.92 0.19 13.87
CA PRO A 133 2.63 1.17 14.92
C PRO A 133 2.30 0.47 16.26
N PRO A 134 2.55 1.12 17.41
CA PRO A 134 2.28 0.54 18.72
C PRO A 134 0.85 0.04 18.88
N ALA A 135 0.68 -1.10 19.53
CA ALA A 135 -0.63 -1.66 19.84
C ALA A 135 -1.28 -0.93 21.02
N PRO A 136 -2.62 -0.87 21.12
CA PRO A 136 -3.30 -0.44 22.33
C PRO A 136 -2.83 -1.27 23.54
N GLY A 137 -2.44 -0.59 24.63
CA GLY A 137 -1.94 -1.23 25.85
C GLY A 137 -0.44 -1.52 25.86
N SER A 138 0.27 -1.26 24.76
CA SER A 138 1.73 -1.38 24.70
C SER A 138 2.44 -0.29 25.51
N LEU A 139 3.77 -0.40 25.66
CA LEU A 139 4.56 0.60 26.38
C LEU A 139 4.52 1.99 25.73
N TYR A 140 4.20 2.06 24.43
CA TYR A 140 4.17 3.27 23.61
C TYR A 140 2.76 3.55 23.06
N ASP A 141 1.71 3.14 23.79
CA ASP A 141 0.34 3.46 23.41
C ASP A 141 0.04 4.97 23.54
N ALA A 142 -0.97 5.43 22.80
CA ALA A 142 -1.32 6.84 22.68
C ALA A 142 -1.49 7.58 24.03
N ASP A 143 -2.10 6.96 25.05
CA ASP A 143 -2.27 7.58 26.37
C ASP A 143 -0.97 7.66 27.17
N ARG A 144 -0.12 6.61 27.15
CA ARG A 144 1.19 6.68 27.82
C ARG A 144 2.11 7.71 27.19
N GLU A 145 2.05 7.82 25.86
CA GLU A 145 2.78 8.83 25.13
C GLU A 145 2.34 10.24 25.58
N VAL A 146 1.05 10.49 25.80
CA VAL A 146 0.58 11.75 26.38
C VAL A 146 1.10 11.95 27.80
N LEU A 147 1.02 10.92 28.65
CA LEU A 147 1.52 11.02 30.03
C LEU A 147 3.02 11.31 30.10
N ALA A 148 3.82 10.76 29.19
CA ALA A 148 5.27 10.91 29.18
C ALA A 148 5.75 12.25 28.58
N ARG A 149 5.06 12.78 27.57
CA ARG A 149 5.54 13.94 26.78
C ARG A 149 4.58 15.13 26.73
N GLY A 150 3.41 15.02 27.36
CA GLY A 150 2.36 16.04 27.30
C GLY A 150 1.39 15.85 26.13
N MET A 151 0.35 16.69 26.11
CA MET A 151 -0.68 16.68 25.07
C MET A 151 -0.10 17.09 23.70
N PRO A 152 -0.44 16.37 22.62
CA PRO A 152 -0.10 16.83 21.27
C PRO A 152 -0.87 18.12 20.93
N HIS A 153 -0.26 18.98 20.12
CA HIS A 153 -0.79 20.26 19.68
C HIS A 153 -1.91 20.12 18.65
N TYR A 154 -1.79 19.20 17.69
CA TYR A 154 -2.74 19.12 16.57
C TYR A 154 -3.10 17.69 16.15
N ALA A 155 -2.54 16.66 16.79
CA ALA A 155 -2.80 15.26 16.43
C ALA A 155 -4.29 14.88 16.39
N SER A 156 -5.12 15.31 17.34
CA SER A 156 -6.56 14.98 17.35
C SER A 156 -7.29 15.60 16.15
N GLY A 157 -7.05 16.88 15.85
CA GLY A 157 -7.63 17.55 14.69
C GLY A 157 -7.14 16.96 13.36
N LEU A 158 -5.87 16.54 13.31
CA LEU A 158 -5.32 15.85 12.15
C LEU A 158 -6.00 14.49 11.93
N ALA A 159 -6.15 13.68 12.98
CA ALA A 159 -6.86 12.41 12.91
C ALA A 159 -8.32 12.57 12.44
N ASN A 160 -9.00 13.65 12.85
CA ASN A 160 -10.32 14.05 12.32
C ASN A 160 -10.34 14.21 10.80
N SER A 161 -9.27 14.73 10.23
CA SER A 161 -9.17 14.96 8.80
C SER A 161 -8.76 13.71 8.00
N MET A 162 -8.18 12.69 8.66
CA MET A 162 -7.71 11.46 8.00
C MET A 162 -8.85 10.66 7.36
N GLY A 163 -10.09 10.81 7.82
CA GLY A 163 -11.25 10.09 7.29
C GLY A 163 -11.68 10.50 5.87
N HIS A 164 -11.32 11.72 5.43
CA HIS A 164 -11.83 12.29 4.19
C HIS A 164 -11.41 11.49 2.95
N PHE A 165 -10.16 11.01 2.91
CA PHE A 165 -9.62 10.36 1.71
C PHE A 165 -10.21 9.00 1.41
N SER A 166 -10.81 8.30 2.37
CA SER A 166 -11.46 7.01 2.05
C SER A 166 -12.59 7.20 1.03
N ARG A 167 -13.40 8.24 1.22
CA ARG A 167 -14.51 8.58 0.31
C ARG A 167 -14.01 9.04 -1.05
N LEU A 168 -12.91 9.81 -1.07
CA LEU A 168 -12.33 10.29 -2.32
C LEU A 168 -11.70 9.14 -3.12
N LEU A 169 -10.89 8.30 -2.45
CA LEU A 169 -10.23 7.14 -3.04
C LEU A 169 -11.24 6.22 -3.69
N HIS A 170 -12.40 6.00 -3.06
CA HIS A 170 -13.45 5.14 -3.59
C HIS A 170 -13.76 5.46 -5.07
N THR A 171 -14.00 6.73 -5.38
CA THR A 171 -14.27 7.18 -6.76
C THR A 171 -13.06 6.99 -7.69
N TRP A 172 -11.86 7.18 -7.16
CA TRP A 172 -10.58 7.08 -7.90
C TRP A 172 -10.11 5.64 -8.14
N LEU A 173 -10.80 4.63 -7.60
CA LEU A 173 -10.56 3.22 -7.94
C LEU A 173 -11.06 2.85 -9.35
N ARG A 174 -11.67 3.80 -10.08
CA ARG A 174 -12.01 3.59 -11.50
C ARG A 174 -10.75 3.69 -12.37
N PRO A 175 -10.53 2.76 -13.31
CA PRO A 175 -9.27 2.67 -14.06
C PRO A 175 -8.85 3.92 -14.84
N HIS A 176 -9.81 4.73 -15.31
CA HIS A 176 -9.51 5.91 -16.11
C HIS A 176 -8.83 7.03 -15.32
N PHE A 177 -8.88 7.05 -13.98
CA PHE A 177 -8.08 7.98 -13.17
C PHE A 177 -6.58 7.68 -13.21
N LEU A 178 -6.19 6.53 -13.77
CA LEU A 178 -4.82 6.17 -14.10
C LEU A 178 -4.56 6.21 -15.61
N ASP A 179 -5.40 6.86 -16.40
CA ASP A 179 -5.17 7.04 -17.83
C ASP A 179 -4.56 8.42 -18.13
N SER A 180 -3.46 8.44 -18.88
CA SER A 180 -2.74 9.65 -19.25
C SER A 180 -3.61 10.67 -20.00
N ALA A 181 -4.46 10.22 -20.94
CA ALA A 181 -5.32 11.12 -21.70
C ALA A 181 -6.41 11.73 -20.80
N PHE A 182 -6.94 10.95 -19.87
CA PHE A 182 -7.89 11.44 -18.88
C PHE A 182 -7.26 12.47 -17.92
N LEU A 183 -6.05 12.19 -17.40
CA LEU A 183 -5.33 13.10 -16.51
C LEU A 183 -4.96 14.41 -17.21
N LYS A 184 -4.59 14.35 -18.50
CA LYS A 184 -4.36 15.54 -19.32
C LYS A 184 -5.62 16.41 -19.45
N ARG A 185 -6.79 15.79 -19.64
CA ARG A 185 -8.07 16.50 -19.64
C ARG A 185 -8.38 17.11 -18.27
N ALA A 186 -8.16 16.35 -17.21
CA ALA A 186 -8.39 16.79 -15.83
C ALA A 186 -7.55 18.03 -15.49
N TRP A 187 -6.31 18.13 -15.99
CA TRP A 187 -5.45 19.29 -15.73
C TRP A 187 -5.98 20.59 -16.33
N GLY A 188 -6.48 20.53 -17.56
CA GLY A 188 -7.17 21.68 -18.16
C GLY A 188 -8.37 22.12 -17.32
N ARG A 189 -9.14 21.16 -16.81
CA ARG A 189 -10.30 21.43 -15.93
C ARG A 189 -9.88 21.97 -14.56
N PHE A 190 -8.79 21.47 -13.98
CA PHE A 190 -8.22 21.97 -12.73
C PHE A 190 -7.76 23.42 -12.85
N THR A 191 -7.02 23.75 -13.92
CA THR A 191 -6.60 25.12 -14.22
C THR A 191 -7.80 26.07 -14.33
N LYS A 192 -8.87 25.63 -15.01
CA LYS A 192 -10.14 26.37 -15.08
C LYS A 192 -10.81 26.55 -13.72
N LEU A 193 -10.78 25.53 -12.84
CA LEU A 193 -11.32 25.66 -11.49
C LEU A 193 -10.54 26.68 -10.64
N LEU A 194 -9.21 26.70 -10.74
CA LEU A 194 -8.38 27.69 -10.04
C LEU A 194 -8.74 29.12 -10.47
N ARG A 195 -8.86 29.36 -11.78
CA ARG A 195 -9.30 30.66 -12.32
C ARG A 195 -10.72 31.02 -11.87
N LEU A 196 -11.62 30.04 -11.80
CA LEU A 196 -13.00 30.25 -11.36
C LEU A 196 -13.05 30.72 -9.90
N HIS A 197 -12.26 30.09 -9.03
CA HIS A 197 -12.18 30.51 -7.62
C HIS A 197 -11.50 31.89 -7.49
N ALA A 198 -10.58 32.24 -8.39
CA ALA A 198 -9.95 33.57 -8.41
C ALA A 198 -11.00 34.66 -8.71
N ALA A 199 -11.94 34.35 -9.62
CA ALA A 199 -13.06 35.22 -9.95
C ALA A 199 -14.18 35.24 -8.89
N HIS A 200 -14.24 34.23 -8.02
CA HIS A 200 -15.29 34.05 -7.02
C HIS A 200 -14.74 33.65 -5.64
N PRO A 201 -13.88 34.48 -5.01
CA PRO A 201 -13.18 34.12 -3.78
C PRO A 201 -14.10 33.92 -2.55
N GLN A 202 -15.31 34.46 -2.59
CA GLN A 202 -16.33 34.28 -1.55
C GLN A 202 -17.09 32.94 -1.64
N GLU A 203 -16.87 32.17 -2.70
CA GLU A 203 -17.61 30.93 -2.97
C GLU A 203 -16.79 29.70 -2.58
N VAL A 204 -17.41 28.79 -1.82
CA VAL A 204 -16.81 27.47 -1.56
C VAL A 204 -17.02 26.60 -2.80
N LEU A 205 -16.02 26.52 -3.66
CA LEU A 205 -16.09 25.70 -4.86
C LEU A 205 -15.89 24.21 -4.54
N VAL A 206 -16.73 23.35 -5.11
CA VAL A 206 -16.65 21.89 -4.95
C VAL A 206 -16.11 21.26 -6.23
N PRO A 207 -14.91 20.67 -6.22
CA PRO A 207 -14.31 20.06 -7.40
C PRO A 207 -15.10 18.82 -7.89
N ALA A 208 -15.15 18.62 -9.21
CA ALA A 208 -15.43 17.30 -9.78
C ALA A 208 -14.31 16.31 -9.42
N ALA A 209 -14.55 15.01 -9.52
CA ALA A 209 -13.63 13.99 -8.97
C ALA A 209 -12.25 14.00 -9.63
N ASP A 210 -12.18 14.32 -10.91
CA ASP A 210 -10.93 14.45 -11.68
C ASP A 210 -10.12 15.68 -11.26
N VAL A 211 -10.81 16.79 -11.07
CA VAL A 211 -10.20 18.02 -10.57
C VAL A 211 -9.71 17.86 -9.14
N ALA A 212 -10.49 17.19 -8.29
CA ALA A 212 -10.12 16.90 -6.90
C ALA A 212 -8.86 16.04 -6.82
N LEU A 213 -8.72 15.02 -7.68
CA LEU A 213 -7.52 14.18 -7.70
C LEU A 213 -6.26 15.02 -7.95
N LEU A 214 -6.30 15.90 -8.95
CA LEU A 214 -5.17 16.76 -9.26
C LEU A 214 -4.88 17.78 -8.17
N TRP A 215 -5.93 18.36 -7.59
CA TRP A 215 -5.79 19.33 -6.50
C TRP A 215 -5.13 18.70 -5.27
N HIS A 216 -5.64 17.55 -4.80
CA HIS A 216 -5.08 16.84 -3.65
C HIS A 216 -3.66 16.32 -3.89
N THR A 217 -3.35 15.93 -5.13
CA THR A 217 -1.97 15.58 -5.52
C THR A 217 -1.04 16.79 -5.40
N HIS A 218 -1.45 17.97 -5.87
CA HIS A 218 -0.63 19.18 -5.75
C HIS A 218 -0.45 19.63 -4.31
N LEU A 219 -1.53 19.62 -3.50
CA LEU A 219 -1.45 19.89 -2.07
C LEU A 219 -0.41 18.98 -1.38
N GLY A 220 -0.38 17.70 -1.76
CA GLY A 220 0.63 16.75 -1.28
C GLY A 220 2.06 17.12 -1.66
N LEU A 221 2.32 17.65 -2.85
CA LEU A 221 3.66 18.15 -3.21
C LEU A 221 4.03 19.41 -2.40
N SER A 222 3.03 20.22 -2.03
CA SER A 222 3.12 21.43 -1.20
C SER A 222 3.98 22.57 -1.76
N ASP A 223 5.26 22.35 -2.09
CA ASP A 223 6.12 23.35 -2.73
C ASP A 223 5.57 23.74 -4.11
N LYS A 224 5.19 22.75 -4.91
CA LYS A 224 4.59 22.93 -6.23
C LYS A 224 3.24 23.60 -6.17
N TYR A 225 2.48 23.36 -5.10
CA TYR A 225 1.22 24.04 -4.88
C TYR A 225 1.43 25.50 -4.49
N GLU A 226 2.36 25.80 -3.57
CA GLU A 226 2.71 27.17 -3.19
C GLU A 226 3.25 27.96 -4.40
N GLU A 227 4.12 27.35 -5.23
CA GLU A 227 4.62 27.92 -6.50
C GLU A 227 3.48 28.23 -7.49
N MET A 228 2.58 27.27 -7.72
CA MET A 228 1.43 27.43 -8.62
C MET A 228 0.43 28.47 -8.11
N CYS A 229 0.10 28.47 -6.82
CA CYS A 229 -0.75 29.49 -6.21
C CYS A 229 -0.14 30.89 -6.36
N GLY A 230 1.17 31.02 -6.17
CA GLY A 230 1.89 32.26 -6.48
C GLY A 230 1.65 32.69 -7.93
N SER A 231 1.91 31.81 -8.89
CA SER A 231 1.73 32.13 -10.32
C SER A 231 0.30 32.50 -10.70
N VAL A 232 -0.72 31.85 -10.15
CA VAL A 232 -2.14 32.07 -10.52
C VAL A 232 -2.75 33.26 -9.79
N PHE A 233 -2.34 33.51 -8.54
CA PHE A 233 -2.96 34.51 -7.66
C PHE A 233 -2.12 35.76 -7.43
N CYS A 234 -0.92 35.85 -8.03
CA CYS A 234 -0.02 37.01 -7.90
C CYS A 234 -0.68 38.35 -8.28
N GLU A 235 -1.61 38.38 -9.23
CA GLU A 235 -2.30 39.62 -9.65
C GLU A 235 -3.43 40.03 -8.69
N LEU A 236 -3.90 39.12 -7.83
CA LEU A 236 -5.10 39.33 -7.00
C LEU A 236 -4.79 39.77 -5.56
N GLN A 237 -3.54 39.72 -5.09
CA GLN A 237 -3.20 40.02 -3.69
C GLN A 237 -1.91 40.83 -3.52
N GLU A 238 -2.03 42.05 -2.99
CA GLU A 238 -0.91 42.91 -2.58
C GLU A 238 -0.14 42.38 -1.35
N THR A 239 -0.72 41.43 -0.59
CA THR A 239 -0.17 40.91 0.66
C THR A 239 -0.33 39.38 0.75
N GLN A 240 0.62 38.67 0.11
CA GLN A 240 0.76 37.21 0.03
C GLN A 240 -0.35 36.43 -0.70
N PRO A 241 0.02 35.47 -1.58
CA PRO A 241 -0.96 34.58 -2.21
C PRO A 241 -1.60 33.68 -1.14
N ALA A 242 -2.92 33.73 -1.01
CA ALA A 242 -3.68 32.85 -0.15
C ALA A 242 -3.44 31.40 -0.62
N LEU A 243 -2.84 30.58 0.25
CA LEU A 243 -2.73 29.15 -0.01
C LEU A 243 -4.10 28.52 0.24
N TRP A 244 -4.81 28.23 -0.83
CA TRP A 244 -6.19 27.75 -0.72
C TRP A 244 -6.27 26.32 -0.19
N ARG A 245 -7.30 26.08 0.61
CA ARG A 245 -7.60 24.82 1.27
C ARG A 245 -8.82 24.16 0.61
N PRO A 246 -8.91 22.82 0.58
CA PRO A 246 -10.11 22.08 0.16
C PRO A 246 -11.23 22.18 1.21
N ASP A 247 -11.79 23.37 1.40
CA ASP A 247 -12.83 23.66 2.41
C ASP A 247 -14.12 22.86 2.17
N TYR A 248 -14.35 22.41 0.94
CA TYR A 248 -15.47 21.54 0.59
C TYR A 248 -15.51 20.23 1.40
N LEU A 249 -14.36 19.75 1.91
CA LEU A 249 -14.30 18.55 2.75
C LEU A 249 -14.95 18.73 4.13
N THR A 250 -15.20 19.96 4.54
CA THR A 250 -15.82 20.28 5.84
C THR A 250 -17.34 20.49 5.76
N LEU A 251 -17.90 20.49 4.55
CA LEU A 251 -19.32 20.73 4.33
C LEU A 251 -20.18 19.53 4.73
N SER A 252 -21.39 19.80 5.23
CA SER A 252 -22.42 18.76 5.36
C SER A 252 -22.82 18.20 3.99
N PRO A 253 -23.42 17.00 3.89
CA PRO A 253 -23.89 16.46 2.61
C PRO A 253 -24.80 17.42 1.82
N GLU A 254 -25.71 18.13 2.51
CA GLU A 254 -26.63 19.10 1.90
C GLU A 254 -25.89 20.33 1.40
N GLN A 255 -24.97 20.87 2.22
CA GLN A 255 -24.13 22.02 1.84
C GLN A 255 -23.22 21.67 0.66
N LEU A 256 -22.64 20.47 0.67
CA LEU A 256 -21.79 19.96 -0.40
C LEU A 256 -22.57 19.86 -1.71
N SER A 257 -23.79 19.30 -1.68
CA SER A 257 -24.65 19.20 -2.87
C SER A 257 -25.02 20.58 -3.42
N ALA A 258 -25.38 21.53 -2.55
CA ALA A 258 -25.73 22.88 -2.96
C ALA A 258 -24.53 23.63 -3.56
N ALA A 259 -23.37 23.56 -2.90
CA ALA A 259 -22.13 24.18 -3.36
C ALA A 259 -21.62 23.55 -4.67
N TYR A 260 -21.80 22.23 -4.86
CA TYR A 260 -21.50 21.55 -6.12
C TYR A 260 -22.38 22.06 -7.26
N GLY A 261 -23.70 22.18 -7.05
CA GLY A 261 -24.61 22.76 -8.04
C GLY A 261 -24.25 24.19 -8.41
N LYS A 262 -23.86 25.01 -7.43
CA LYS A 262 -23.40 26.38 -7.65
C LYS A 262 -22.09 26.43 -8.43
N THR A 263 -21.12 25.58 -8.08
CA THR A 263 -19.84 25.45 -8.80
C THR A 263 -20.08 25.08 -10.27
N ALA A 264 -20.98 24.12 -10.52
CA ALA A 264 -21.32 23.70 -11.87
C ALA A 264 -21.94 24.83 -12.72
N ALA A 265 -22.83 25.62 -12.12
CA ALA A 265 -23.45 26.77 -12.78
C ALA A 265 -22.42 27.86 -13.14
N LEU A 266 -21.55 28.22 -12.18
CA LEU A 266 -20.48 29.19 -12.39
C LEU A 266 -19.50 28.73 -13.48
N TYR A 267 -19.10 27.45 -13.44
CA TYR A 267 -18.20 26.88 -14.43
C TYR A 267 -18.79 26.88 -15.84
N THR A 268 -20.05 26.45 -15.97
CA THR A 268 -20.75 26.42 -17.26
C THR A 268 -20.92 27.83 -17.84
N ALA A 269 -21.24 28.81 -16.99
CA ALA A 269 -21.36 30.20 -17.39
C ALA A 269 -20.00 30.79 -17.84
N ALA A 270 -18.91 30.43 -17.17
CA ALA A 270 -17.57 30.94 -17.47
C ALA A 270 -16.94 30.32 -18.73
N TYR A 271 -17.19 29.03 -18.99
CA TYR A 271 -16.44 28.28 -20.01
C TYR A 271 -17.30 27.68 -21.14
N GLY A 272 -18.63 27.75 -21.05
CA GLY A 272 -19.53 27.24 -22.08
C GLY A 272 -19.53 25.71 -22.24
N GLU A 273 -18.99 24.98 -21.26
CA GLU A 273 -18.88 23.52 -21.28
C GLU A 273 -19.46 22.92 -19.98
N PRO A 274 -19.96 21.67 -20.00
CA PRO A 274 -20.54 21.04 -18.81
C PRO A 274 -19.47 20.80 -17.73
N TYR A 275 -19.83 21.10 -16.49
CA TYR A 275 -18.90 20.93 -15.36
C TYR A 275 -18.53 19.47 -15.08
N ALA A 276 -19.48 18.54 -15.23
CA ALA A 276 -19.22 17.12 -14.98
C ALA A 276 -19.94 16.23 -15.99
N ASP A 277 -19.38 15.03 -16.15
CA ASP A 277 -19.84 13.92 -16.96
C ASP A 277 -19.75 12.62 -16.12
N PRO A 278 -20.25 11.47 -16.59
CA PRO A 278 -20.17 10.23 -15.82
C PRO A 278 -18.74 9.81 -15.42
N ASP A 279 -17.73 10.17 -16.21
CA ASP A 279 -16.33 9.81 -15.94
C ASP A 279 -15.71 10.69 -14.83
N THR A 280 -16.23 11.91 -14.65
CA THR A 280 -15.75 12.91 -13.67
C THR A 280 -16.66 13.02 -12.44
N ALA A 281 -17.86 12.42 -12.48
CA ALA A 281 -18.80 12.41 -11.37
C ALA A 281 -18.29 11.60 -10.17
N TRP A 282 -18.67 12.03 -8.97
CA TRP A 282 -18.44 11.29 -7.73
C TRP A 282 -19.30 10.01 -7.68
N ILE A 283 -18.76 8.95 -7.12
CA ILE A 283 -19.51 7.73 -6.79
C ILE A 283 -19.91 7.80 -5.32
N GLY A 284 -21.20 7.59 -5.06
CA GLY A 284 -21.73 7.55 -3.69
C GLY A 284 -21.28 6.29 -2.94
N PRO A 285 -21.12 6.38 -1.60
CA PRO A 285 -20.63 5.27 -0.77
C PRO A 285 -21.53 4.02 -0.79
N GLU A 286 -22.78 4.15 -1.24
CA GLU A 286 -23.73 3.06 -1.44
C GLU A 286 -23.42 2.15 -2.63
N VAL A 287 -22.57 2.59 -3.57
CA VAL A 287 -22.16 1.80 -4.73
C VAL A 287 -20.91 1.02 -4.36
N PRO A 288 -20.99 -0.27 -4.00
CA PRO A 288 -19.82 -0.99 -3.52
C PRO A 288 -18.80 -1.17 -4.65
N TYR A 289 -17.52 -1.08 -4.29
CA TYR A 289 -16.45 -1.54 -5.19
C TYR A 289 -16.67 -3.03 -5.50
N PRO A 290 -16.50 -3.52 -6.74
CA PRO A 290 -16.95 -4.86 -7.14
C PRO A 290 -16.40 -5.99 -6.26
N LEU A 291 -15.15 -5.89 -5.82
CA LEU A 291 -14.54 -6.87 -4.91
C LEU A 291 -14.96 -6.73 -3.44
N ALA A 292 -15.48 -5.57 -3.05
CA ALA A 292 -16.00 -5.29 -1.71
C ALA A 292 -17.52 -5.54 -1.60
N ALA A 293 -18.20 -5.78 -2.72
CA ALA A 293 -19.63 -6.06 -2.72
C ALA A 293 -19.95 -7.37 -1.96
N PRO A 294 -21.11 -7.48 -1.27
CA PRO A 294 -21.47 -8.69 -0.52
C PRO A 294 -21.47 -9.98 -1.34
N GLY A 295 -21.73 -9.91 -2.64
CA GLY A 295 -21.69 -11.05 -3.58
C GLY A 295 -20.30 -11.40 -4.12
N SER A 296 -19.25 -10.68 -3.71
CA SER A 296 -17.89 -10.91 -4.16
C SER A 296 -17.32 -12.24 -3.63
N PRO A 297 -16.55 -13.00 -4.42
CA PRO A 297 -15.94 -14.25 -3.98
C PRO A 297 -14.88 -14.06 -2.88
N VAL A 298 -14.43 -12.83 -2.63
CA VAL A 298 -13.49 -12.50 -1.54
C VAL A 298 -14.14 -11.81 -0.35
N ALA A 299 -15.45 -11.51 -0.40
CA ALA A 299 -16.15 -10.76 0.64
C ALA A 299 -15.97 -11.37 2.04
N ALA A 300 -16.01 -12.71 2.13
CA ALA A 300 -15.84 -13.43 3.38
C ALA A 300 -14.47 -13.26 4.04
N PHE A 301 -13.43 -12.86 3.29
CA PHE A 301 -12.07 -12.68 3.80
C PHE A 301 -11.79 -11.24 4.22
N LEU A 302 -12.61 -10.27 3.79
CA LEU A 302 -12.40 -8.86 4.07
C LEU A 302 -12.49 -8.54 5.56
N SER A 303 -13.24 -9.35 6.32
CA SER A 303 -13.32 -9.20 7.78
C SER A 303 -11.95 -9.30 8.46
N SER A 304 -10.95 -9.96 7.85
CA SER A 304 -9.57 -9.97 8.37
C SER A 304 -8.93 -8.59 8.43
N LEU A 305 -9.38 -7.66 7.59
CA LEU A 305 -8.90 -6.30 7.62
C LEU A 305 -9.73 -5.42 8.54
N ASP A 306 -10.92 -5.82 8.98
CA ASP A 306 -11.78 -4.96 9.82
C ASP A 306 -11.83 -5.43 11.28
N ASP A 307 -11.83 -6.74 11.49
CA ASP A 307 -11.89 -7.36 12.81
C ASP A 307 -10.56 -7.19 13.57
N ASN A 308 -10.68 -6.91 14.88
CA ASN A 308 -9.55 -6.93 15.79
C ASN A 308 -9.56 -8.26 16.56
N PRO A 309 -8.60 -9.19 16.33
CA PRO A 309 -8.57 -10.48 17.03
C PRO A 309 -8.40 -10.33 18.55
N LYS A 310 -7.96 -9.15 19.03
CA LYS A 310 -7.76 -8.83 20.44
C LYS A 310 -8.64 -7.67 20.94
N ALA A 311 -9.83 -7.49 20.35
CA ALA A 311 -10.73 -6.39 20.68
C ALA A 311 -11.00 -6.28 22.20
N SER A 312 -11.30 -7.39 22.87
CA SER A 312 -11.61 -7.41 24.31
C SER A 312 -10.40 -7.02 25.18
N GLU A 313 -9.21 -7.55 24.88
CA GLU A 313 -7.96 -7.24 25.60
C GLU A 313 -7.58 -5.75 25.43
N GLN A 314 -7.83 -5.18 24.25
CA GLN A 314 -7.41 -3.83 23.89
C GLN A 314 -8.44 -2.74 24.23
N ALA A 315 -9.70 -3.11 24.45
CA ALA A 315 -10.78 -2.16 24.73
C ALA A 315 -10.49 -1.20 25.89
N PRO A 316 -9.92 -1.62 27.05
CA PRO A 316 -9.59 -0.69 28.13
C PRO A 316 -8.54 0.35 27.73
N ALA A 317 -7.54 -0.03 26.93
CA ALA A 317 -6.51 0.89 26.46
C ALA A 317 -7.07 1.89 25.44
N ILE A 318 -7.90 1.42 24.52
CA ILE A 318 -8.61 2.30 23.57
C ILE A 318 -9.50 3.30 24.32
N ALA A 319 -10.21 2.86 25.36
CA ALA A 319 -11.04 3.75 26.17
C ALA A 319 -10.24 4.81 26.93
N ARG A 320 -9.04 4.47 27.45
CA ARG A 320 -8.14 5.46 28.06
C ARG A 320 -7.63 6.48 27.06
N ALA A 321 -7.12 6.02 25.92
CA ALA A 321 -6.68 6.91 24.84
C ALA A 321 -7.82 7.85 24.41
N ALA A 322 -9.05 7.33 24.30
CA ALA A 322 -10.24 8.12 24.02
C ALA A 322 -10.54 9.17 25.10
N ALA A 323 -10.46 8.82 26.38
CA ALA A 323 -10.67 9.77 27.46
C ALA A 323 -9.61 10.89 27.47
N THR A 324 -8.38 10.59 27.03
CA THR A 324 -7.27 11.55 27.02
C THR A 324 -7.29 12.47 25.80
N LEU A 325 -7.68 11.98 24.62
CA LEU A 325 -7.50 12.68 23.33
C LEU A 325 -8.83 13.01 22.62
N GLY A 326 -9.97 12.72 23.26
CA GLY A 326 -11.29 12.44 22.68
C GLY A 326 -12.08 13.55 22.00
N GLU A 327 -11.46 14.51 21.32
CA GLU A 327 -12.22 15.49 20.55
C GLU A 327 -12.43 15.05 19.09
N GLY A 328 -13.69 14.80 18.72
CA GLY A 328 -14.16 14.67 17.33
C GLY A 328 -13.94 13.33 16.60
N GLN A 329 -13.16 12.40 17.15
CA GLN A 329 -12.85 11.12 16.50
C GLN A 329 -13.81 9.97 16.87
N PRO A 330 -14.25 9.14 15.92
CA PRO A 330 -14.79 7.83 16.23
C PRO A 330 -13.63 6.88 16.60
N TRP A 331 -13.63 6.39 17.84
CA TRP A 331 -12.62 5.46 18.37
C TRP A 331 -12.85 4.00 17.95
N VAL A 332 -13.98 3.74 17.30
CA VAL A 332 -14.37 2.42 16.79
C VAL A 332 -13.66 2.15 15.46
N SER A 333 -12.98 1.01 15.35
CA SER A 333 -12.44 0.50 14.08
C SER A 333 -13.55 0.35 13.03
N ALA A 334 -13.25 0.70 11.78
CA ALA A 334 -14.20 0.65 10.65
C ALA A 334 -15.41 1.62 10.73
N ALA A 335 -15.32 2.69 11.52
CA ALA A 335 -16.34 3.76 11.50
C ALA A 335 -16.36 4.55 10.17
N VAL A 336 -15.23 4.61 9.48
CA VAL A 336 -15.13 5.18 8.13
C VAL A 336 -15.30 4.06 7.10
N PRO A 337 -16.25 4.19 6.14
CA PRO A 337 -16.40 3.22 5.07
C PRO A 337 -15.08 3.06 4.31
N ARG A 338 -14.70 1.83 3.99
CA ARG A 338 -13.53 1.55 3.16
C ARG A 338 -13.74 1.98 1.73
N ALA A 339 -12.66 2.33 1.04
CA ALA A 339 -12.71 2.72 -0.36
C ALA A 339 -12.88 1.52 -1.31
N GLY A 340 -12.27 0.37 -0.99
CA GLY A 340 -12.27 -0.82 -1.85
C GLY A 340 -10.88 -1.30 -2.29
N ALA A 341 -9.84 -0.49 -2.06
CA ALA A 341 -8.45 -0.87 -2.31
C ALA A 341 -7.98 -2.04 -1.42
N HIS A 342 -8.50 -2.16 -0.20
CA HIS A 342 -8.33 -3.34 0.67
C HIS A 342 -8.82 -4.62 -0.01
N ALA A 343 -9.99 -4.58 -0.66
CA ALA A 343 -10.55 -5.74 -1.34
C ALA A 343 -9.75 -6.12 -2.58
N LEU A 344 -9.29 -5.12 -3.35
CA LEU A 344 -8.37 -5.34 -4.47
C LEU A 344 -7.04 -5.94 -4.01
N TYR A 345 -6.49 -5.45 -2.91
CA TYR A 345 -5.25 -5.95 -2.34
C TYR A 345 -5.39 -7.40 -1.87
N VAL A 346 -6.42 -7.72 -1.10
CA VAL A 346 -6.70 -9.06 -0.60
C VAL A 346 -6.88 -10.05 -1.76
N ALA A 347 -7.60 -9.65 -2.81
CA ALA A 347 -7.74 -10.45 -4.02
C ALA A 347 -6.38 -10.74 -4.68
N CYS A 348 -5.54 -9.71 -4.83
CA CYS A 348 -4.20 -9.84 -5.41
C CYS A 348 -3.27 -10.73 -4.55
N LEU A 349 -3.24 -10.50 -3.24
CA LEU A 349 -2.43 -11.27 -2.29
C LEU A 349 -2.84 -12.74 -2.26
N ALA A 350 -4.14 -13.02 -2.12
CA ALA A 350 -4.67 -14.38 -2.11
C ALA A 350 -4.35 -15.09 -3.44
N SER A 351 -4.53 -14.40 -4.57
CA SER A 351 -4.28 -14.98 -5.89
C SER A 351 -2.81 -15.30 -6.10
N ARG A 352 -1.90 -14.39 -5.75
CA ARG A 352 -0.45 -14.60 -5.81
C ARG A 352 -0.02 -15.81 -4.99
N ARG A 353 -0.52 -15.92 -3.75
CA ARG A 353 -0.18 -17.00 -2.82
C ARG A 353 -0.77 -18.35 -3.26
N ALA A 354 -1.94 -18.34 -3.89
CA ALA A 354 -2.53 -19.52 -4.49
C ALA A 354 -1.78 -19.95 -5.76
N GLU A 355 -1.44 -19.00 -6.64
CA GLU A 355 -0.73 -19.24 -7.90
C GLU A 355 0.64 -19.83 -7.66
N HIS A 356 1.43 -19.25 -6.76
CA HIS A 356 2.76 -19.77 -6.43
C HIS A 356 2.72 -21.24 -5.99
N TYR A 357 1.83 -21.58 -5.04
CA TYR A 357 1.65 -22.98 -4.63
C TYR A 357 1.15 -23.87 -5.78
N TYR A 358 0.21 -23.36 -6.58
CA TYR A 358 -0.38 -24.11 -7.68
C TYR A 358 0.67 -24.44 -8.74
N GLU A 359 1.51 -23.48 -9.14
CA GLU A 359 2.56 -23.68 -10.14
C GLU A 359 3.61 -24.68 -9.68
N ASP A 360 4.06 -24.57 -8.43
CA ASP A 360 4.98 -25.52 -7.80
C ASP A 360 4.41 -26.95 -7.81
N ALA A 361 3.14 -27.09 -7.40
CA ALA A 361 2.49 -28.39 -7.31
C ALA A 361 2.11 -29.00 -8.68
N THR A 362 2.11 -28.20 -9.74
CA THR A 362 1.66 -28.61 -11.08
C THR A 362 2.76 -28.64 -12.13
N CYS A 363 4.03 -28.52 -11.73
CA CYS A 363 5.16 -28.42 -12.67
C CYS A 363 4.93 -27.31 -13.71
N GLY A 364 4.54 -26.11 -13.27
CA GLY A 364 4.22 -25.00 -14.17
C GLY A 364 2.93 -25.21 -14.97
N ARG A 365 1.89 -25.73 -14.30
CA ARG A 365 0.55 -25.99 -14.88
C ARG A 365 0.51 -27.13 -15.91
N CYS A 366 1.54 -27.97 -15.98
CA CYS A 366 1.58 -29.13 -16.87
C CYS A 366 0.89 -30.38 -16.30
N CYS A 367 0.99 -30.61 -14.99
CA CYS A 367 0.53 -31.83 -14.33
C CYS A 367 -0.45 -31.51 -13.19
N MET A 368 -1.31 -32.45 -12.81
CA MET A 368 -2.18 -32.34 -11.61
C MET A 368 -3.07 -31.08 -11.54
N THR A 369 -3.30 -30.39 -12.66
CA THR A 369 -4.06 -29.13 -12.71
C THR A 369 -5.54 -29.28 -12.30
N SER A 370 -6.06 -30.50 -12.36
CA SER A 370 -7.42 -30.86 -11.93
C SER A 370 -7.45 -31.60 -10.58
N ASN A 371 -6.32 -31.71 -9.88
CA ASN A 371 -6.23 -32.44 -8.62
C ASN A 371 -6.88 -31.63 -7.48
N ALA A 372 -7.86 -32.24 -6.81
CA ALA A 372 -8.62 -31.60 -5.73
C ALA A 372 -7.76 -31.22 -4.50
N ALA A 373 -6.73 -31.99 -4.19
CA ALA A 373 -5.81 -31.69 -3.08
C ALA A 373 -4.94 -30.46 -3.40
N VAL A 374 -4.47 -30.36 -4.65
CA VAL A 374 -3.75 -29.16 -5.13
C VAL A 374 -4.62 -27.92 -5.02
N HIS A 375 -5.88 -28.01 -5.48
CA HIS A 375 -6.84 -26.90 -5.38
C HIS A 375 -7.12 -26.50 -3.94
N ALA A 376 -7.37 -27.48 -3.07
CA ALA A 376 -7.64 -27.24 -1.66
C ALA A 376 -6.46 -26.56 -0.96
N LYS A 377 -5.22 -27.01 -1.26
CA LYS A 377 -4.03 -26.42 -0.64
C LYS A 377 -3.74 -25.02 -1.19
N ALA A 378 -3.85 -24.80 -2.51
CA ALA A 378 -3.72 -23.48 -3.13
C ALA A 378 -4.72 -22.47 -2.53
N LEU A 379 -5.97 -22.90 -2.33
CA LEU A 379 -6.99 -22.08 -1.69
C LEU A 379 -6.62 -21.76 -0.23
N SER A 380 -6.16 -22.76 0.52
CA SER A 380 -5.77 -22.56 1.92
C SER A 380 -4.57 -21.64 2.09
N THR A 381 -3.58 -21.67 1.19
CA THR A 381 -2.42 -20.76 1.23
C THR A 381 -2.81 -19.34 0.90
N GLY A 382 -3.67 -19.15 -0.12
CA GLY A 382 -4.25 -17.85 -0.44
C GLY A 382 -4.99 -17.22 0.73
N VAL A 383 -5.90 -18.00 1.35
CA VAL A 383 -6.70 -17.53 2.48
C VAL A 383 -5.86 -17.27 3.75
N ALA A 384 -4.86 -18.11 4.05
CA ALA A 384 -3.99 -17.91 5.21
C ALA A 384 -3.17 -16.62 5.11
N ALA A 385 -2.74 -16.23 3.91
CA ALA A 385 -2.05 -14.96 3.70
C ALA A 385 -2.96 -13.77 4.02
N VAL A 386 -4.24 -13.84 3.67
CA VAL A 386 -5.21 -12.78 4.02
C VAL A 386 -5.39 -12.65 5.53
N VAL A 387 -5.50 -13.76 6.26
CA VAL A 387 -5.60 -13.75 7.73
C VAL A 387 -4.34 -13.10 8.35
N SER A 388 -3.18 -13.28 7.74
CA SER A 388 -1.92 -12.70 8.24
C SER A 388 -1.94 -11.17 8.25
N CYS A 389 -2.70 -10.52 7.36
CA CYS A 389 -2.88 -9.07 7.34
C CYS A 389 -3.42 -8.51 8.65
N ALA A 390 -4.34 -9.21 9.34
CA ALA A 390 -4.90 -8.79 10.64
C ALA A 390 -3.83 -8.64 11.74
N TYR A 391 -2.66 -9.22 11.51
CA TYR A 391 -1.51 -9.25 12.40
C TYR A 391 -0.34 -8.42 11.87
N PHE A 392 -0.62 -7.51 10.93
CA PHE A 392 0.37 -6.66 10.27
C PHE A 392 1.42 -7.42 9.46
N LEU A 393 1.15 -8.69 9.15
CA LEU A 393 1.95 -9.50 8.24
C LEU A 393 1.42 -9.36 6.81
N ASP A 394 2.29 -9.49 5.81
CA ASP A 394 1.91 -9.37 4.39
C ASP A 394 1.14 -8.07 4.07
N LEU A 395 1.39 -6.96 4.77
CA LEU A 395 0.88 -5.64 4.41
C LEU A 395 1.81 -4.95 3.41
N PRO A 396 1.30 -4.07 2.52
CA PRO A 396 2.13 -3.29 1.63
C PRO A 396 2.75 -2.13 2.41
N ALA A 397 3.73 -2.43 3.27
CA ALA A 397 4.37 -1.49 4.21
C ALA A 397 5.52 -0.66 3.60
N THR A 398 5.79 -0.82 2.30
CA THR A 398 6.74 0.00 1.54
C THR A 398 6.11 0.41 0.21
N SER A 399 6.40 1.62 -0.26
CA SER A 399 5.95 2.11 -1.58
C SER A 399 6.50 1.28 -2.75
N LYS A 400 7.55 0.48 -2.50
CA LYS A 400 8.14 -0.46 -3.46
C LYS A 400 7.36 -1.78 -3.58
N HIS A 401 6.33 -1.99 -2.77
CA HIS A 401 5.59 -3.24 -2.76
C HIS A 401 5.02 -3.57 -4.16
N PRO A 402 5.15 -4.81 -4.67
CA PRO A 402 4.78 -5.16 -6.05
C PRO A 402 3.34 -4.79 -6.43
N TYR A 403 2.38 -4.97 -5.52
CA TYR A 403 0.99 -4.53 -5.71
C TYR A 403 0.90 -3.01 -5.95
N LEU A 404 1.60 -2.21 -5.15
CA LEU A 404 1.56 -0.76 -5.27
C LEU A 404 2.28 -0.29 -6.54
N LYS A 405 3.42 -0.89 -6.89
CA LYS A 405 4.13 -0.58 -8.15
C LYS A 405 3.29 -0.89 -9.40
N ALA A 406 2.34 -1.81 -9.30
CA ALA A 406 1.40 -2.09 -10.39
C ALA A 406 0.31 -1.01 -10.56
N ILE A 407 0.04 -0.20 -9.53
CA ILE A 407 -0.78 1.01 -9.66
C ILE A 407 0.10 2.06 -10.33
N ARG A 408 -0.11 2.32 -11.61
CA ARG A 408 0.69 3.28 -12.39
C ARG A 408 -0.18 3.92 -13.45
N VAL A 409 0.23 5.07 -13.96
CA VAL A 409 -0.44 5.66 -15.11
C VAL A 409 -0.18 4.80 -16.35
N PHE A 410 -1.22 4.60 -17.15
CA PHE A 410 -1.19 3.87 -18.41
C PHE A 410 -1.63 4.78 -19.55
N ASN A 411 -1.22 4.43 -20.76
CA ASN A 411 -1.73 5.04 -21.99
C ASN A 411 -2.82 4.15 -22.59
N ARG A 412 -3.88 3.90 -21.83
CA ARG A 412 -5.00 3.03 -22.25
C ARG A 412 -6.11 3.85 -22.92
N LEU A 413 -5.70 4.81 -23.76
CA LEU A 413 -6.50 5.68 -24.63
C LEU A 413 -7.97 5.77 -24.21
N TRP A 414 -8.20 6.20 -22.96
CA TRP A 414 -9.54 6.40 -22.44
C TRP A 414 -10.33 7.21 -23.46
N GLN A 415 -11.50 6.70 -23.80
CA GLN A 415 -12.45 7.41 -24.65
C GLN A 415 -13.48 8.04 -23.72
N PRO A 416 -13.79 9.33 -23.88
CA PRO A 416 -14.89 9.94 -23.15
C PRO A 416 -16.13 9.09 -23.33
N SER A 417 -16.86 8.86 -22.24
CA SER A 417 -18.21 8.31 -22.31
C SER A 417 -19.03 9.22 -23.22
N GLY A 418 -19.09 8.87 -24.51
CA GLY A 418 -19.75 9.69 -25.53
C GLY A 418 -21.22 9.83 -25.21
N ALA A 419 -21.82 10.93 -25.65
CA ALA A 419 -23.28 11.03 -25.70
C ALA A 419 -23.79 9.79 -26.44
N LEU A 420 -24.57 8.95 -25.75
CA LEU A 420 -25.13 7.74 -26.35
C LEU A 420 -25.78 8.13 -27.68
N ALA A 421 -25.42 7.44 -28.76
CA ALA A 421 -25.76 7.80 -30.14
C ALA A 421 -27.26 7.90 -30.44
N ASN A 422 -28.16 7.66 -29.47
CA ASN A 422 -29.61 7.61 -29.64
C ASN A 422 -30.39 8.32 -28.51
N GLY A 423 -29.80 9.29 -27.79
CA GLY A 423 -30.51 10.01 -26.72
C GLY A 423 -30.90 9.15 -25.51
N ALA A 424 -30.32 7.95 -25.38
CA ALA A 424 -30.45 7.13 -24.18
C ALA A 424 -29.80 7.83 -22.99
N ALA A 425 -30.43 7.76 -21.82
CA ALA A 425 -29.88 8.31 -20.59
C ALA A 425 -28.52 7.65 -20.30
N LEU A 426 -27.52 8.48 -19.98
CA LEU A 426 -26.22 7.96 -19.55
C LEU A 426 -26.41 7.11 -18.28
N PRO A 427 -25.75 5.95 -18.18
CA PRO A 427 -25.80 5.15 -16.97
C PRO A 427 -25.26 5.97 -15.79
N PRO A 428 -25.78 5.75 -14.57
CA PRO A 428 -25.25 6.42 -13.38
C PRO A 428 -23.76 6.08 -13.20
N PRO A 429 -22.97 6.99 -12.59
CA PRO A 429 -21.57 6.70 -12.30
C PRO A 429 -21.47 5.48 -11.38
N GLY A 430 -20.51 4.61 -11.67
CA GLY A 430 -20.31 3.38 -10.89
C GLY A 430 -19.09 2.61 -11.34
N PHE A 431 -18.93 1.41 -10.80
CA PHE A 431 -17.86 0.49 -11.18
C PHE A 431 -18.35 -0.57 -12.16
N LEU A 432 -17.46 -0.98 -13.06
CA LEU A 432 -17.67 -2.14 -13.90
C LEU A 432 -17.10 -3.39 -13.21
N PRO A 433 -17.70 -4.59 -13.41
CA PRO A 433 -17.12 -5.84 -12.91
C PRO A 433 -15.66 -6.08 -13.34
N THR A 434 -15.23 -5.49 -14.46
CA THR A 434 -13.86 -5.60 -14.99
C THR A 434 -12.86 -4.57 -14.44
N ASP A 435 -13.32 -3.58 -13.67
CA ASP A 435 -12.44 -2.53 -13.12
C ASP A 435 -11.28 -3.07 -12.27
N PRO A 436 -11.46 -4.10 -11.41
CA PRO A 436 -10.35 -4.69 -10.68
C PRO A 436 -9.18 -5.14 -11.56
N GLU A 437 -9.47 -5.80 -12.69
CA GLU A 437 -8.44 -6.26 -13.63
C GLU A 437 -7.75 -5.10 -14.34
N ARG A 438 -8.48 -4.01 -14.58
CA ARG A 438 -8.00 -2.86 -15.36
C ARG A 438 -7.18 -1.88 -14.53
N LEU A 439 -7.35 -1.86 -13.20
CA LEU A 439 -6.66 -0.92 -12.31
C LEU A 439 -5.17 -1.29 -12.11
N LEU A 440 -4.83 -2.58 -12.20
CA LEU A 440 -3.45 -3.04 -12.04
C LEU A 440 -2.71 -3.13 -13.38
N GLY A 441 -1.41 -2.84 -13.32
CA GLY A 441 -0.51 -2.97 -14.46
C GLY A 441 -0.17 -4.41 -14.80
N PRO A 442 0.44 -4.66 -15.97
CA PRO A 442 0.67 -6.00 -16.51
C PRO A 442 1.40 -6.96 -15.56
N SER A 443 2.30 -6.44 -14.71
CA SER A 443 3.04 -7.24 -13.73
C SER A 443 2.15 -7.92 -12.70
N GLN A 444 0.94 -7.40 -12.42
CA GLN A 444 0.02 -7.95 -11.43
C GLN A 444 -1.37 -8.23 -12.01
N GLN A 445 -1.68 -7.73 -13.20
CA GLN A 445 -2.97 -7.91 -13.85
C GLN A 445 -3.35 -9.39 -14.03
N HIS A 446 -2.39 -10.25 -14.33
CA HIS A 446 -2.63 -11.69 -14.50
C HIS A 446 -3.21 -12.35 -13.24
N LEU A 447 -2.86 -11.85 -12.05
CA LEU A 447 -3.39 -12.35 -10.78
C LEU A 447 -4.89 -12.13 -10.64
N LEU A 448 -5.46 -11.16 -11.37
CA LEU A 448 -6.89 -10.85 -11.35
C LEU A 448 -7.62 -11.41 -12.57
N ALA A 449 -6.91 -12.04 -13.51
CA ALA A 449 -7.50 -12.47 -14.77
C ALA A 449 -8.64 -13.49 -14.54
N GLY A 450 -9.85 -13.14 -14.99
CA GLY A 450 -11.07 -13.94 -14.85
C GLY A 450 -11.95 -13.52 -13.67
N VAL A 451 -11.51 -12.61 -12.81
CA VAL A 451 -12.33 -12.11 -11.70
C VAL A 451 -13.55 -11.34 -12.20
N GLY A 452 -13.42 -10.58 -13.30
CA GLY A 452 -14.53 -9.81 -13.87
C GLY A 452 -15.65 -10.70 -14.40
N GLN A 453 -15.33 -11.89 -14.90
CA GLN A 453 -16.33 -12.87 -15.33
C GLN A 453 -17.10 -13.44 -14.14
N LEU A 454 -16.41 -13.74 -13.04
CA LEU A 454 -17.06 -14.21 -11.80
C LEU A 454 -17.98 -13.15 -11.22
N LEU A 455 -17.53 -11.89 -11.19
CA LEU A 455 -18.31 -10.76 -10.67
C LEU A 455 -19.53 -10.46 -11.56
N GLY A 456 -19.38 -10.54 -12.89
CA GLY A 456 -20.49 -10.35 -13.83
C GLY A 456 -21.53 -11.48 -13.78
N ALA A 457 -21.08 -12.73 -13.59
CA ALA A 457 -21.96 -13.87 -13.42
C ALA A 457 -22.76 -13.79 -12.10
N ALA A 458 -22.16 -13.30 -11.01
CA ALA A 458 -22.85 -13.09 -9.74
C ALA A 458 -23.94 -11.99 -9.81
N ALA A 459 -23.76 -11.00 -10.68
CA ALA A 459 -24.74 -9.94 -10.91
C ALA A 459 -25.94 -10.38 -11.79
N SER A 460 -25.82 -11.52 -12.48
CA SER A 460 -26.83 -12.07 -13.37
C SER A 460 -27.51 -13.27 -12.71
N ALA A 461 -28.85 -13.36 -12.73
CA ALA A 461 -29.55 -14.53 -12.19
C ALA A 461 -28.98 -15.84 -12.79
N PRO A 462 -28.82 -16.92 -11.99
CA PRO A 462 -28.09 -18.09 -12.41
C PRO A 462 -28.83 -18.81 -13.54
N THR A 463 -28.37 -18.62 -14.78
CA THR A 463 -28.69 -19.55 -15.85
C THR A 463 -27.76 -20.76 -15.69
N ALA A 464 -28.37 -21.93 -15.51
CA ALA A 464 -27.68 -23.19 -15.31
C ALA A 464 -26.89 -23.58 -16.58
N GLY A 465 -25.66 -23.07 -16.69
CA GLY A 465 -24.71 -23.41 -17.74
C GLY A 465 -23.31 -23.18 -17.23
N GLY A 466 -22.61 -24.25 -16.87
CA GLY A 466 -21.26 -24.18 -16.32
C GLY A 466 -20.31 -23.44 -17.26
N VAL A 467 -19.50 -22.52 -16.69
CA VAL A 467 -18.43 -21.81 -17.38
C VAL A 467 -17.28 -22.78 -17.66
N ALA A 468 -17.46 -23.63 -18.66
CA ALA A 468 -16.47 -24.55 -19.17
C ALA A 468 -15.99 -24.05 -20.54
N GLY A 469 -15.10 -23.05 -20.56
CA GLY A 469 -14.66 -22.50 -21.85
C GLY A 469 -13.67 -21.34 -21.85
N ALA A 470 -12.61 -21.36 -21.03
CA ALA A 470 -11.40 -20.55 -21.25
C ALA A 470 -10.24 -21.01 -20.33
N ARG A 471 -9.70 -22.21 -20.54
CA ARG A 471 -8.64 -22.78 -19.66
C ARG A 471 -7.24 -22.15 -19.81
N GLY A 472 -7.08 -21.11 -20.64
CA GLY A 472 -5.75 -20.53 -20.95
C GLY A 472 -5.40 -19.20 -20.26
N GLY A 473 -6.34 -18.54 -19.57
CA GLY A 473 -6.12 -17.15 -19.11
C GLY A 473 -6.73 -16.76 -17.78
N VAL A 474 -7.27 -17.71 -17.01
CA VAL A 474 -7.86 -17.43 -15.69
C VAL A 474 -6.86 -17.78 -14.59
N ALA A 475 -6.67 -16.90 -13.62
CA ALA A 475 -5.77 -17.18 -12.50
C ALA A 475 -6.29 -18.39 -11.68
N PRO A 476 -5.41 -19.25 -11.12
CA PRO A 476 -5.83 -20.48 -10.44
C PRO A 476 -6.86 -20.25 -9.33
N LEU A 477 -6.70 -19.19 -8.54
CA LEU A 477 -7.63 -18.86 -7.46
C LEU A 477 -9.06 -18.66 -7.98
N TRP A 478 -9.23 -17.87 -9.04
CA TRP A 478 -10.55 -17.57 -9.61
C TRP A 478 -11.19 -18.81 -10.22
N SER A 479 -10.40 -19.67 -10.87
CA SER A 479 -10.89 -20.96 -11.35
C SER A 479 -11.38 -21.85 -10.20
N ILE A 480 -10.70 -21.85 -9.06
CA ILE A 480 -11.07 -22.64 -7.88
C ILE A 480 -12.33 -22.07 -7.22
N LEU A 481 -12.44 -20.75 -7.08
CA LEU A 481 -13.58 -20.07 -6.47
C LEU A 481 -14.83 -20.14 -7.35
N GLY A 482 -14.68 -20.09 -8.67
CA GLY A 482 -15.78 -20.24 -9.63
C GLY A 482 -16.33 -21.66 -9.76
N ALA A 483 -15.62 -22.67 -9.24
CA ALA A 483 -16.11 -24.05 -9.22
C ALA A 483 -17.24 -24.22 -8.18
N LYS A 484 -18.13 -25.19 -8.39
CA LYS A 484 -19.22 -25.50 -7.46
C LYS A 484 -18.68 -25.74 -6.05
N GLY A 485 -19.18 -24.99 -5.06
CA GLY A 485 -18.73 -25.05 -3.66
C GLY A 485 -17.32 -24.48 -3.42
N GLY A 486 -16.73 -23.77 -4.38
CA GLY A 486 -15.43 -23.12 -4.24
C GLY A 486 -15.42 -22.09 -3.11
N VAL A 487 -16.40 -21.17 -3.12
CA VAL A 487 -16.58 -20.12 -2.10
C VAL A 487 -16.80 -20.72 -0.71
N ASP A 488 -17.67 -21.74 -0.57
CA ASP A 488 -17.94 -22.39 0.71
C ASP A 488 -16.67 -23.02 1.31
N ARG A 489 -15.88 -23.72 0.48
CA ARG A 489 -14.59 -24.29 0.90
C ARG A 489 -13.62 -23.21 1.34
N ALA A 490 -13.60 -22.08 0.63
CA ALA A 490 -12.73 -20.96 0.98
C ALA A 490 -13.12 -20.36 2.34
N GLN A 491 -14.42 -20.23 2.62
CA GLN A 491 -14.93 -19.77 3.91
C GLN A 491 -14.59 -20.74 5.05
N VAL A 492 -14.62 -22.05 4.81
CA VAL A 492 -14.17 -23.05 5.80
C VAL A 492 -12.67 -22.93 6.08
N CYS A 493 -11.85 -22.76 5.04
CA CYS A 493 -10.42 -22.51 5.18
C CYS A 493 -10.15 -21.23 5.98
N TYR A 494 -10.93 -20.18 5.71
CA TYR A 494 -10.83 -18.89 6.38
C TYR A 494 -11.10 -19.01 7.88
N LYS A 495 -12.25 -19.58 8.25
CA LYS A 495 -12.60 -19.80 9.67
C LYS A 495 -11.54 -20.62 10.39
N SER A 496 -11.03 -21.67 9.74
CA SER A 496 -9.98 -22.52 10.32
C SER A 496 -8.66 -21.76 10.54
N ALA A 497 -8.22 -20.97 9.54
CA ALA A 497 -7.01 -20.16 9.64
C ALA A 497 -7.16 -19.05 10.70
N TRP A 498 -8.31 -18.38 10.73
CA TRP A 498 -8.64 -17.35 11.71
C TRP A 498 -8.63 -17.90 13.15
N THR A 499 -9.32 -19.01 13.40
CA THR A 499 -9.33 -19.67 14.72
C THR A 499 -7.93 -20.10 15.13
N LEU A 500 -7.12 -20.65 14.22
CA LEU A 500 -5.73 -21.02 14.53
C LEU A 500 -4.88 -19.79 14.91
N ALA A 501 -4.99 -18.70 14.15
CA ALA A 501 -4.26 -17.47 14.41
C ALA A 501 -4.68 -16.82 15.73
N ALA A 502 -5.97 -16.79 16.03
CA ALA A 502 -6.52 -16.24 17.27
C ALA A 502 -6.10 -17.05 18.51
N THR A 503 -5.98 -18.38 18.39
CA THR A 503 -5.67 -19.27 19.52
C THR A 503 -4.17 -19.44 19.78
N THR A 504 -3.33 -19.37 18.75
CA THR A 504 -1.91 -19.77 18.84
C THR A 504 -0.91 -18.71 18.37
N ASN A 505 -1.39 -17.49 18.14
CA ASN A 505 -0.70 -16.42 17.40
C ASN A 505 -0.37 -16.81 15.95
N VAL A 506 0.02 -15.82 15.16
CA VAL A 506 0.35 -16.01 13.74
C VAL A 506 1.60 -16.86 13.50
N GLY A 507 2.51 -17.01 14.46
CA GLY A 507 3.72 -17.81 14.28
C GLY A 507 3.46 -19.29 13.96
N ARG A 508 2.45 -19.92 14.60
CA ARG A 508 2.05 -21.30 14.28
C ARG A 508 1.32 -21.41 12.95
N MET A 509 0.47 -20.42 12.64
CA MET A 509 -0.16 -20.31 11.32
C MET A 509 0.92 -20.23 10.25
N GLN A 510 1.87 -19.31 10.39
CA GLN A 510 2.96 -19.12 9.46
C GLN A 510 3.75 -20.43 9.26
N LYS A 511 4.14 -21.15 10.32
CA LYS A 511 4.81 -22.46 10.19
C LYS A 511 3.96 -23.52 9.47
N SER A 512 2.65 -23.51 9.67
CA SER A 512 1.71 -24.48 9.06
C SER A 512 1.46 -24.20 7.58
N TYR A 513 1.63 -22.96 7.15
CA TYR A 513 1.47 -22.51 5.78
C TYR A 513 2.79 -22.10 5.10
N GLN A 514 3.92 -22.21 5.80
CA GLN A 514 5.29 -22.01 5.30
C GLN A 514 5.68 -23.19 4.39
N HIS A 515 6.24 -22.86 3.23
CA HIS A 515 6.82 -23.84 2.33
C HIS A 515 8.09 -24.46 2.94
N ARG A 516 8.27 -25.78 2.81
CA ARG A 516 9.45 -26.52 3.28
C ARG A 516 10.67 -26.45 2.35
N ARG A 517 10.57 -25.79 1.20
CA ARG A 517 11.68 -25.55 0.27
C ARG A 517 11.56 -24.16 -0.30
N HIS A 518 12.46 -23.26 0.09
CA HIS A 518 12.63 -21.99 -0.61
C HIS A 518 14.13 -21.76 -0.80
N ASN A 519 14.53 -21.59 -2.06
CA ASN A 519 15.85 -21.07 -2.42
C ASN A 519 15.76 -19.54 -2.40
N ALA A 520 16.61 -18.90 -1.61
CA ALA A 520 16.65 -17.45 -1.40
C ALA A 520 17.10 -16.62 -2.63
N ARG A 521 16.94 -17.14 -3.85
CA ARG A 521 17.47 -16.55 -5.10
C ARG A 521 16.42 -15.90 -6.00
N ASP A 522 15.13 -16.06 -5.69
CA ASP A 522 14.05 -15.44 -6.46
C ASP A 522 13.69 -14.09 -5.84
N ASP A 523 13.70 -13.03 -6.68
CA ASP A 523 13.54 -11.58 -6.41
C ASP A 523 12.22 -11.15 -5.74
N ASP A 524 11.54 -12.03 -5.02
CA ASP A 524 10.36 -11.68 -4.25
C ASP A 524 10.80 -10.87 -3.03
N CYS A 525 10.44 -9.58 -3.01
CA CYS A 525 10.61 -8.66 -1.89
C CYS A 525 9.88 -9.13 -0.61
N VAL A 526 10.30 -10.25 -0.02
CA VAL A 526 9.75 -10.81 1.21
C VAL A 526 10.45 -10.13 2.39
N TYR A 527 9.83 -9.06 2.90
CA TYR A 527 10.23 -8.50 4.18
C TYR A 527 9.54 -9.27 5.30
N TYR A 528 10.26 -10.24 5.86
CA TYR A 528 9.96 -10.79 7.17
C TYR A 528 10.31 -9.74 8.22
N TYR A 529 9.32 -9.11 8.85
CA TYR A 529 9.56 -8.57 10.19
C TYR A 529 9.71 -9.79 11.10
N GLY A 530 10.71 -9.76 11.99
CA GLY A 530 11.15 -10.89 12.79
C GLY A 530 10.07 -11.46 13.71
N THR A 531 10.47 -12.19 14.74
CA THR A 531 9.60 -12.89 15.69
C THR A 531 8.74 -11.99 16.58
N THR A 532 8.29 -10.85 16.07
CA THR A 532 7.31 -9.97 16.68
C THR A 532 5.96 -10.67 16.60
N ASP A 533 5.72 -11.54 17.57
CA ASP A 533 4.39 -11.67 18.14
C ASP A 533 3.98 -10.26 18.59
N TYR A 534 3.44 -9.44 17.67
CA TYR A 534 2.82 -8.13 17.94
C TYR A 534 1.75 -8.21 19.04
N TYR A 535 1.37 -9.43 19.42
CA TYR A 535 0.39 -9.78 20.43
C TYR A 535 0.91 -10.67 21.57
N ALA A 536 2.21 -11.02 21.63
CA ALA A 536 2.81 -11.71 22.78
C ALA A 536 4.02 -10.95 23.32
N ALA A 537 3.96 -10.61 24.61
CA ALA A 537 5.06 -10.03 25.36
C ALA A 537 6.16 -11.06 25.71
N ASN A 538 6.38 -12.09 24.87
CA ASN A 538 7.42 -13.09 25.09
C ASN A 538 8.31 -13.24 23.84
N THR A 539 9.57 -12.87 24.01
CA THR A 539 10.66 -12.99 23.05
C THR A 539 10.96 -14.46 22.75
N LEU A 540 10.62 -14.95 21.57
CA LEU A 540 11.12 -16.23 21.05
C LEU A 540 12.04 -15.96 19.87
N TYR A 541 13.34 -16.17 20.06
CA TYR A 541 14.36 -16.08 19.00
C TYR A 541 14.12 -17.16 17.93
N TYR A 542 13.96 -16.73 16.68
CA TYR A 542 14.28 -17.55 15.51
C TYR A 542 15.26 -16.77 14.66
N ALA A 543 16.53 -17.17 14.73
CA ALA A 543 17.57 -16.73 13.81
C ALA A 543 17.40 -17.51 12.51
N TYR A 544 17.06 -16.83 11.42
CA TYR A 544 17.55 -17.17 10.08
C TYR A 544 17.58 -15.89 9.22
N GLY A 545 18.79 -15.43 8.92
CA GLY A 545 19.14 -14.81 7.65
C GLY A 545 18.93 -13.29 7.49
N ALA A 546 19.67 -12.45 8.21
CA ALA A 546 20.22 -11.19 7.71
C ALA A 546 21.04 -10.49 8.82
N ASP A 547 22.26 -10.96 9.05
CA ASP A 547 23.42 -10.19 9.58
C ASP A 547 24.53 -11.20 9.95
N ALA A 548 25.21 -11.77 8.94
CA ALA A 548 26.52 -12.41 9.08
C ALA A 548 27.07 -12.84 7.71
N TYR A 549 27.28 -11.91 6.78
CA TYR A 549 28.27 -12.10 5.71
C TYR A 549 28.91 -10.76 5.38
N THR A 550 29.88 -10.38 6.19
CA THR A 550 30.99 -9.53 5.74
C THR A 550 31.83 -10.37 4.79
N PHE A 551 31.77 -10.08 3.49
CA PHE A 551 32.85 -10.45 2.58
C PHE A 551 33.98 -9.44 2.80
N ASP A 552 34.98 -9.84 3.60
CA ASP A 552 36.37 -9.39 3.50
C ASP A 552 37.25 -10.21 4.46
N ASP A 553 37.39 -11.52 4.19
CA ASP A 553 38.57 -12.29 4.62
C ASP A 553 38.77 -13.51 3.70
N PRO A 554 39.80 -13.56 2.84
CA PRO A 554 40.08 -14.68 1.96
C PRO A 554 40.82 -15.87 2.61
N ARG A 555 40.94 -15.97 3.95
CA ARG A 555 41.86 -16.94 4.60
C ARG A 555 41.27 -18.00 5.53
N ARG A 556 39.97 -18.31 5.51
CA ARG A 556 39.43 -19.42 6.34
C ARG A 556 38.71 -20.49 5.54
N ASN A 557 39.51 -21.30 4.86
CA ASN A 557 39.14 -22.63 4.38
C ASN A 557 39.91 -23.67 5.22
N SER A 558 39.29 -24.16 6.30
CA SER A 558 39.59 -25.44 6.97
C SER A 558 38.89 -25.45 8.34
N TYR A 559 37.91 -26.33 8.55
CA TYR A 559 37.93 -27.34 9.63
C TYR A 559 36.59 -28.10 9.70
N ASN A 560 36.73 -29.42 9.87
CA ASN A 560 35.70 -30.45 9.95
C ASN A 560 34.90 -30.43 11.26
N GLY A 561 33.64 -30.89 11.15
CA GLY A 561 32.78 -31.58 12.12
C GLY A 561 33.04 -31.51 13.63
N MET A 562 32.03 -31.05 14.37
CA MET A 562 31.43 -31.77 15.50
C MET A 562 30.20 -31.02 16.03
N ILE A 563 29.08 -31.73 16.18
CA ILE A 563 27.91 -31.26 16.95
C ILE A 563 28.22 -31.54 18.42
N ALA A 564 28.45 -30.47 19.20
CA ALA A 564 28.50 -30.55 20.66
C ALA A 564 27.10 -30.27 21.22
N VAL A 565 26.44 -31.32 21.72
CA VAL A 565 25.29 -31.20 22.62
C VAL A 565 25.86 -30.96 24.03
N GLY A 566 25.79 -29.72 24.50
CA GLY A 566 26.09 -29.36 25.88
C GLY A 566 24.82 -29.30 26.70
N GLY A 567 24.55 -30.37 27.47
CA GLY A 567 23.59 -30.36 28.57
C GLY A 567 24.16 -29.63 29.80
N GLY A 568 23.29 -28.97 30.54
CA GLY A 568 23.56 -28.39 31.86
C GLY A 568 22.30 -28.48 32.72
N TYR A 569 22.37 -29.39 33.70
CA TYR A 569 21.47 -29.64 34.83
C TYR A 569 21.40 -28.39 35.75
N ASP A 570 20.46 -28.12 36.67
CA ASP A 570 19.73 -28.84 37.72
C ASP A 570 18.52 -27.92 38.13
N ASN A 571 17.46 -28.25 38.87
CA ASN A 571 17.24 -29.21 39.95
C ASN A 571 15.74 -29.31 40.32
N GLY A 572 15.32 -30.49 40.81
CA GLY A 572 14.17 -30.72 41.71
C GLY A 572 12.80 -30.92 41.04
N GLY A 573 12.07 -32.02 41.22
CA GLY A 573 12.25 -33.21 42.05
C GLY A 573 10.99 -34.07 41.96
N GLY A 574 11.10 -35.35 42.34
CA GLY A 574 9.97 -36.17 42.76
C GLY A 574 9.52 -37.28 41.81
N GLY A 575 9.99 -38.50 42.07
CA GLY A 575 9.05 -39.56 42.43
C GLY A 575 8.75 -40.68 41.42
N TRP A 576 9.42 -41.84 41.61
CA TRP A 576 8.90 -43.23 41.54
C TRP A 576 8.36 -43.74 40.18
N SER A 577 8.47 -44.99 39.75
CA SER A 577 9.25 -46.19 40.07
C SER A 577 8.75 -47.29 39.12
N GLY A 578 9.66 -48.04 38.50
CA GLY A 578 9.46 -49.46 38.16
C GLY A 578 8.89 -49.83 36.79
N GLY A 579 9.53 -50.82 36.14
CA GLY A 579 8.87 -51.66 35.13
C GLY A 579 9.77 -52.15 34.00
N ASP A 580 10.44 -53.28 34.22
CA ASP A 580 11.28 -54.06 33.30
C ASP A 580 10.58 -54.60 32.02
N GLY A 581 11.41 -55.03 31.06
CA GLY A 581 11.09 -55.97 29.96
C GLY A 581 11.59 -55.48 28.60
N GLY A 582 12.73 -55.91 28.05
CA GLY A 582 12.97 -57.26 27.48
C GLY A 582 12.26 -57.39 26.11
N GLY A 583 12.85 -57.68 24.96
CA GLY A 583 14.18 -58.09 24.52
C GLY A 583 14.10 -58.48 23.03
N GLY A 584 15.27 -58.74 22.41
CA GLY A 584 15.44 -59.42 21.09
C GLY A 584 15.22 -58.55 19.85
N GLY A 585 16.05 -58.55 18.81
CA GLY A 585 17.16 -59.42 18.42
C GLY A 585 17.09 -59.70 16.91
N TRP A 586 18.18 -59.36 16.19
CA TRP A 586 18.68 -59.99 14.95
C TRP A 586 17.79 -59.84 13.69
N SER A 587 18.26 -59.74 12.43
CA SER A 587 19.55 -59.99 11.76
C SER A 587 19.47 -59.58 10.28
N GLY A 588 20.58 -59.09 9.71
CA GLY A 588 21.12 -59.37 8.35
C GLY A 588 20.31 -58.96 7.09
N GLY A 589 20.89 -58.62 5.94
CA GLY A 589 22.28 -58.58 5.45
C GLY A 589 22.27 -58.46 3.91
N GLY A 590 23.40 -58.04 3.31
CA GLY A 590 23.76 -58.13 1.88
C GLY A 590 23.02 -57.15 0.94
N GLY A 591 23.64 -56.40 0.03
CA GLY A 591 24.86 -56.65 -0.76
C GLY A 591 24.45 -56.82 -2.23
N GLY A 592 24.99 -56.00 -3.14
CA GLY A 592 24.78 -56.18 -4.58
C GLY A 592 25.06 -54.94 -5.44
N ASP A 593 26.31 -54.81 -5.88
CA ASP A 593 26.74 -53.94 -6.97
C ASP A 593 26.28 -54.46 -8.34
N GLY A 594 26.23 -53.58 -9.35
CA GLY A 594 26.55 -53.96 -10.73
C GLY A 594 25.63 -53.40 -11.82
N GLY A 595 26.22 -52.66 -12.77
CA GLY A 595 25.70 -52.55 -14.13
C GLY A 595 25.73 -51.16 -14.74
N GLY A 596 26.89 -50.74 -15.28
CA GLY A 596 26.99 -49.63 -16.24
C GLY A 596 26.93 -50.14 -17.69
N PHE A 597 26.44 -49.31 -18.61
CA PHE A 597 26.64 -49.24 -20.07
C PHE A 597 25.70 -48.10 -20.56
N SER A 598 25.90 -47.35 -21.64
CA SER A 598 27.01 -47.01 -22.53
C SER A 598 26.51 -45.81 -23.33
N SER A 599 27.44 -44.91 -23.59
CA SER A 599 27.60 -43.95 -24.69
C SER A 599 26.65 -44.08 -25.90
N GLY A 600 26.19 -42.93 -26.40
CA GLY A 600 25.60 -42.76 -27.73
C GLY A 600 25.74 -41.31 -28.20
N ASP A 601 26.86 -41.03 -28.87
CA ASP A 601 27.11 -39.81 -29.64
C ASP A 601 26.34 -39.81 -30.98
N GLY A 602 25.99 -38.60 -31.44
CA GLY A 602 25.56 -38.28 -32.80
C GLY A 602 24.73 -36.99 -32.78
N GLY A 603 25.10 -35.85 -33.39
CA GLY A 603 26.06 -35.58 -34.46
C GLY A 603 25.32 -34.97 -35.67
N GLY A 604 25.54 -33.68 -35.94
CA GLY A 604 25.14 -32.95 -37.15
C GLY A 604 24.08 -31.87 -36.89
N GLY A 605 24.19 -30.61 -37.33
CA GLY A 605 25.12 -29.95 -38.25
C GLY A 605 24.36 -28.90 -39.09
N PHE A 606 25.04 -27.79 -39.43
CA PHE A 606 24.70 -26.66 -40.34
C PHE A 606 23.95 -25.46 -39.70
N SER A 607 24.59 -24.29 -39.48
CA SER A 607 25.09 -23.25 -40.44
C SER A 607 23.90 -22.42 -40.98
N SER A 608 23.86 -21.08 -41.07
CA SER A 608 24.88 -20.00 -41.13
C SER A 608 24.17 -18.62 -41.20
N GLY A 609 24.90 -17.55 -40.88
CA GLY A 609 24.71 -16.18 -41.40
C GLY A 609 24.28 -15.16 -40.33
N ASP A 610 25.06 -14.21 -39.83
CA ASP A 610 26.02 -13.21 -40.38
C ASP A 610 25.44 -11.78 -40.35
N GLY A 611 26.31 -10.84 -39.92
CA GLY A 611 26.18 -9.37 -40.05
C GLY A 611 25.71 -8.69 -38.78
N GLY A 612 26.56 -8.04 -37.96
CA GLY A 612 27.39 -6.85 -38.27
C GLY A 612 26.71 -5.62 -37.63
N GLY A 613 27.31 -4.62 -37.00
CA GLY A 613 28.68 -4.18 -36.74
C GLY A 613 28.58 -2.71 -36.25
N GLY A 614 29.62 -2.22 -35.55
CA GLY A 614 29.83 -0.80 -35.23
C GLY A 614 29.43 -0.40 -33.80
N GLY A 615 30.24 0.23 -32.95
CA GLY A 615 31.50 0.95 -33.15
C GLY A 615 31.37 2.42 -32.73
N GLY A 616 32.20 2.86 -31.78
CA GLY A 616 32.40 4.28 -31.41
C GLY A 616 31.77 4.67 -30.06
N GLY A 617 32.43 5.41 -29.18
CA GLY A 617 33.72 6.08 -29.24
C GLY A 617 34.01 6.74 -27.90
N CYS A 618 35.30 6.87 -27.59
CA CYS A 618 35.86 7.51 -26.42
C CYS A 618 35.67 9.03 -26.49
N GLY A 619 35.40 9.68 -25.35
CA GLY A 619 35.40 11.14 -25.23
C GLY A 619 35.93 11.55 -23.87
N GLY A 620 37.24 11.78 -23.80
CA GLY A 620 37.88 12.49 -22.69
C GLY A 620 37.64 13.99 -22.79
N GLY A 621 37.64 14.66 -21.64
CA GLY A 621 37.61 16.11 -21.53
C GLY A 621 38.20 16.54 -20.20
N GLY A 622 39.48 16.89 -20.21
CA GLY A 622 40.16 17.56 -19.11
C GLY A 622 39.99 19.09 -19.19
N GLY A 623 40.16 19.73 -18.05
CA GLY A 623 40.28 21.18 -17.84
C GLY A 623 40.09 21.44 -16.34
N GLY A 624 41.03 21.93 -15.55
CA GLY A 624 42.19 22.78 -15.86
C GLY A 624 41.86 24.22 -15.46
N GLY A 625 42.26 24.62 -14.26
CA GLY A 625 42.18 26.00 -13.73
C GLY A 625 41.88 25.96 -12.21
N GLY A 626 42.70 26.45 -11.29
CA GLY A 626 43.79 27.41 -11.39
C GLY A 626 43.50 28.62 -10.50
N CYS A 627 44.08 28.61 -9.29
CA CYS A 627 44.61 29.75 -8.52
C CYS A 627 43.70 30.92 -8.07
N GLY A 628 43.77 31.19 -6.75
CA GLY A 628 43.47 32.48 -6.08
C GLY A 628 42.87 32.23 -4.69
N GLY A 629 43.46 32.52 -3.53
CA GLY A 629 44.58 33.40 -3.18
C GLY A 629 44.07 34.64 -2.43
N GLY A 630 44.35 34.73 -1.11
CA GLY A 630 44.18 35.93 -0.25
C GLY A 630 42.82 36.00 0.44
N GLY A 631 42.71 35.94 1.78
CA GLY A 631 43.10 36.94 2.80
C GLY A 631 41.80 37.30 3.53
N GLY A 632 41.64 37.31 4.86
CA GLY A 632 42.46 37.88 5.92
C GLY A 632 41.68 39.05 6.55
N GLY A 633 41.36 38.95 7.85
CA GLY A 633 40.78 40.01 8.71
C GLY A 633 39.26 39.85 8.96
N GLY A 634 38.69 39.92 10.16
CA GLY A 634 39.17 40.43 11.46
C GLY A 634 38.32 41.63 11.89
N GLY A 635 37.53 41.51 12.98
CA GLY A 635 36.76 42.58 13.66
C GLY A 635 35.56 43.11 12.85
N ASP A 636 34.36 43.35 13.38
CA ASP A 636 33.85 43.57 14.74
C ASP A 636 32.49 42.87 14.91
#